data_AF-A0A2S8FS37-F1
#
_entry.id   AF-A0A2S8FS37-F1
#
_cell.length_a   1.000
_cell.length_b   1.000
_cell.length_c   1.000
_cell.angle_alpha   90.00
_cell.angle_beta   90.00
_cell.angle_gamma   90.00
#
_symmetry.space_group_name_H-M   'P 1'
#
loop_
_entity.id
_entity.type
_entity.pdbx_description
1 polymer ?
#
loop_
_entity_poly.entity_id
_entity_poly.type
_entity_poly.pdbx_seq_one_letter_code
_entity_poly.pdbx_strand_id
1 'polypeptide(L)'
;MFFSSALQRAIKRGLKPGGNLADELRELDDYQIRSKADAQAICNALASLPLKRPADENSFTSSLHALTSLFQDLESPRAPAFKVLYLEGLPLLTRIFDARIQEANEDDEDDLLYVLKILAMYGSQDGAEKIVEAAQMPLKDDAYMWHVILSILGDDHPHRDFVYQALSEHLPSNFLAIAFLDSANKSAIAGTLERHPFDSAEGEQRLRGWLEESDPEKFSYANSATAALPFLTGPGRDQLLHLAMDHPDVGVQIEASWAAAKVGRDAGLRQLARYCLDIAHSSIAQHYLTELGHQELIPKEANEPEFQAKAEFSNWLAHPNELGRPPDELEVVDHRMLAWPPENKPRPFWILKYRVYDQTGLEEDDVDCGLVGSMTWCFFMYKMDQRPPEDVYAIHCYWEMQNEELIQETEITDPQEYAQLLNQWSGKPLESPTITDVAEVSPKLKTPGRFVALATARLDGEEGWVVLDGPRSAWYPKSEQPNNFNPILNLHIGHQLLGFEESVDRKKFLRSDSPQRSPAEFVVAYEKLMNEAANGPVYRQKELLCEHLLSNQFDAYIDAVCETRGLPKSMVVVETYERFLELAAQADESIREACYDSFTVLGRNFEKYVDALVAEERKSDIVKWVEWFTPYWQHNLGHGQLGMAAFKAGAYEPAERHFLSLYERMDEYYRGESMSMLAEIWFHQGKIDKAQSLLIDCQAKLMQEIKESKYNSDRAMHAEQFQHHQTTFLRLFPEGKNLLVKQGIPENPL
;
A
#
# COMPACT_ATOMS: atom_id res chain seq x y z
N MET A 1 -7.47 -47.10 -14.39
CA MET A 1 -8.06 -46.31 -13.30
C MET A 1 -7.37 -44.96 -13.37
N PHE A 2 -8.01 -43.94 -13.94
CA PHE A 2 -7.40 -42.60 -14.03
C PHE A 2 -7.53 -41.94 -12.66
N PHE A 3 -6.40 -41.60 -12.04
CA PHE A 3 -6.39 -40.86 -10.77
C PHE A 3 -6.87 -39.44 -11.03
N SER A 4 -7.88 -38.97 -10.28
CA SER A 4 -8.32 -37.57 -10.32
C SER A 4 -7.16 -36.67 -9.88
N SER A 5 -6.99 -35.52 -10.52
CA SER A 5 -6.00 -34.51 -10.12
C SER A 5 -6.37 -33.85 -8.77
N ALA A 6 -5.47 -33.03 -8.22
CA ALA A 6 -5.75 -32.24 -7.02
C ALA A 6 -6.94 -31.29 -7.27
N LEU A 7 -6.91 -30.55 -8.39
CA LEU A 7 -7.99 -29.65 -8.80
C LEU A 7 -9.34 -30.37 -8.93
N GLN A 8 -9.38 -31.52 -9.62
CA GLN A 8 -10.61 -32.29 -9.77
C GLN A 8 -11.20 -32.74 -8.43
N ARG A 9 -10.34 -33.04 -7.44
CA ARG A 9 -10.79 -33.39 -6.09
C ARG A 9 -11.31 -32.17 -5.35
N ALA A 10 -10.62 -31.03 -5.42
CA ALA A 10 -11.04 -29.76 -4.82
C ALA A 10 -12.42 -29.33 -5.34
N ILE A 11 -12.58 -29.24 -6.67
CA ILE A 11 -13.88 -28.94 -7.31
C ILE A 11 -14.97 -29.89 -6.82
N LYS A 12 -14.69 -31.19 -6.77
CA LYS A 12 -15.65 -32.19 -6.30
C LYS A 12 -16.01 -32.04 -4.82
N ARG A 13 -15.11 -31.56 -3.98
CA ARG A 13 -15.40 -31.29 -2.55
C ARG A 13 -16.21 -30.00 -2.41
N GLY A 14 -15.78 -28.93 -3.07
CA GLY A 14 -16.43 -27.63 -3.07
C GLY A 14 -17.88 -27.67 -3.56
N LEU A 15 -18.19 -28.47 -4.58
CA LEU A 15 -19.55 -28.61 -5.13
C LEU A 15 -20.48 -29.53 -4.30
N LYS A 16 -20.04 -30.13 -3.20
CA LYS A 16 -20.93 -30.91 -2.33
C LYS A 16 -21.87 -29.98 -1.55
N PRO A 17 -23.05 -30.46 -1.12
CA PRO A 17 -23.89 -29.69 -0.20
C PRO A 17 -23.10 -29.25 1.04
N GLY A 18 -23.08 -27.94 1.31
CA GLY A 18 -22.31 -27.32 2.39
C GLY A 18 -20.80 -27.18 2.13
N GLY A 19 -20.32 -27.53 0.94
CA GLY A 19 -18.95 -27.24 0.51
C GLY A 19 -18.79 -25.77 0.11
N ASN A 20 -17.58 -25.23 0.31
CA ASN A 20 -17.20 -23.91 -0.18
C ASN A 20 -16.21 -24.10 -1.33
N LEU A 21 -16.65 -23.84 -2.57
CA LEU A 21 -15.81 -24.03 -3.74
C LEU A 21 -14.62 -23.08 -3.78
N ALA A 22 -14.80 -21.83 -3.37
CA ALA A 22 -13.73 -20.85 -3.39
C ALA A 22 -12.59 -21.23 -2.42
N ASP A 23 -12.92 -21.65 -1.20
CA ASP A 23 -11.92 -22.08 -0.21
C ASP A 23 -11.15 -23.31 -0.68
N GLU A 24 -11.86 -24.31 -1.21
CA GLU A 24 -11.28 -25.55 -1.73
C GLU A 24 -10.32 -25.31 -2.91
N LEU A 25 -10.60 -24.30 -3.74
CA LEU A 25 -9.71 -23.89 -4.83
C LEU A 25 -8.52 -23.08 -4.34
N ARG A 26 -8.70 -22.23 -3.32
CA ARG A 26 -7.61 -21.45 -2.70
C ARG A 26 -6.52 -22.34 -2.11
N GLU A 27 -6.89 -23.51 -1.56
CA GLU A 27 -5.94 -24.51 -1.04
C GLU A 27 -5.00 -25.11 -2.10
N LEU A 28 -5.27 -24.90 -3.39
CA LEU A 28 -4.43 -25.45 -4.46
C LEU A 28 -3.16 -24.64 -4.73
N ASP A 29 -3.07 -23.41 -4.22
CA ASP A 29 -1.91 -22.52 -4.36
C ASP A 29 -1.51 -22.35 -5.85
N ASP A 30 -0.24 -22.48 -6.21
CA ASP A 30 0.29 -22.33 -7.58
C ASP A 30 -0.04 -23.49 -8.55
N TYR A 31 -1.25 -24.08 -8.46
CA TYR A 31 -1.64 -25.21 -9.30
C TYR A 31 -1.81 -24.84 -10.78
N GLN A 32 -0.84 -25.24 -11.61
CA GLN A 32 -0.89 -25.03 -13.06
C GLN A 32 -1.79 -26.03 -13.79
N ILE A 33 -2.70 -25.53 -14.62
CA ILE A 33 -3.71 -26.32 -15.35
C ILE A 33 -3.14 -26.78 -16.69
N ARG A 34 -2.95 -28.09 -16.81
CA ARG A 34 -2.27 -28.68 -17.98
C ARG A 34 -3.17 -29.60 -18.79
N SER A 35 -4.05 -30.34 -18.11
CA SER A 35 -4.76 -31.46 -18.74
C SER A 35 -6.15 -31.08 -19.23
N LYS A 36 -6.62 -31.77 -20.29
CA LYS A 36 -8.02 -31.67 -20.75
C LYS A 36 -9.02 -32.04 -19.64
N ALA A 37 -8.64 -32.97 -18.78
CA ALA A 37 -9.52 -33.49 -17.74
C ALA A 37 -9.73 -32.45 -16.62
N ASP A 38 -8.71 -31.64 -16.33
CA ASP A 38 -8.79 -30.50 -15.41
C ASP A 38 -9.69 -29.41 -16.00
N ALA A 39 -9.42 -29.00 -17.24
CA ALA A 39 -10.25 -28.02 -17.94
C ALA A 39 -11.72 -28.46 -18.04
N GLN A 40 -11.99 -29.75 -18.30
CA GLN A 40 -13.35 -30.28 -18.31
C GLN A 40 -14.01 -30.19 -16.93
N ALA A 41 -13.25 -30.43 -15.85
CA ALA A 41 -13.78 -30.32 -14.49
C ALA A 41 -14.19 -28.87 -14.16
N ILE A 42 -13.39 -27.89 -14.60
CA ILE A 42 -13.72 -26.47 -14.48
C ILE A 42 -14.99 -26.15 -15.28
N CYS A 43 -15.07 -26.57 -16.56
CA CYS A 43 -16.25 -26.36 -17.40
C CYS A 43 -17.51 -27.01 -16.79
N ASN A 44 -17.40 -28.23 -16.27
CA ASN A 44 -18.51 -28.90 -15.61
C ASN A 44 -18.96 -28.17 -14.33
N ALA A 45 -18.00 -27.62 -13.57
CA ALA A 45 -18.30 -26.80 -12.40
C ALA A 45 -19.03 -25.51 -12.79
N LEU A 46 -18.51 -24.76 -13.77
CA LEU A 46 -19.18 -23.57 -14.33
C LEU A 46 -20.59 -23.88 -14.86
N ALA A 47 -20.77 -25.00 -15.55
CA ALA A 47 -22.08 -25.42 -16.03
C ALA A 47 -23.08 -25.69 -14.90
N SER A 48 -22.60 -26.14 -13.74
CA SER A 48 -23.40 -26.40 -12.54
C SER A 48 -23.70 -25.16 -11.69
N LEU A 49 -22.98 -24.06 -11.90
CA LEU A 49 -23.24 -22.83 -11.14
C LEU A 49 -24.65 -22.28 -11.42
N PRO A 50 -25.33 -21.76 -10.38
CA PRO A 50 -26.60 -21.09 -10.56
C PRO A 50 -26.40 -19.80 -11.36
N LEU A 51 -27.35 -19.53 -12.25
CA LEU A 51 -27.34 -18.33 -13.08
C LEU A 51 -27.58 -17.05 -12.28
N LYS A 52 -28.15 -17.15 -11.08
CA LYS A 52 -28.21 -16.06 -10.09
C LYS A 52 -27.27 -16.37 -8.94
N ARG A 53 -26.66 -15.35 -8.35
CA ARG A 53 -25.86 -15.53 -7.13
C ARG A 53 -26.75 -16.04 -5.98
N PRO A 54 -26.34 -17.10 -5.27
CA PRO A 54 -27.02 -17.51 -4.04
C PRO A 54 -26.95 -16.40 -2.99
N ALA A 55 -28.08 -16.14 -2.31
CA ALA A 55 -28.14 -15.10 -1.27
C ALA A 55 -27.29 -15.41 -0.03
N ASP A 56 -26.84 -16.65 0.11
CA ASP A 56 -26.02 -17.16 1.22
C ASP A 56 -24.52 -17.27 0.88
N GLU A 57 -24.10 -16.86 -0.31
CA GLU A 57 -22.69 -16.87 -0.72
C GLU A 57 -21.94 -15.65 -0.11
N ASN A 58 -21.61 -15.78 1.18
CA ASN A 58 -20.89 -14.77 1.98
C ASN A 58 -19.36 -14.87 1.91
N SER A 59 -18.79 -15.59 0.93
CA SER A 59 -17.34 -15.70 0.81
C SER A 59 -16.72 -14.43 0.22
N PHE A 60 -15.54 -14.05 0.70
CA PHE A 60 -14.71 -12.98 0.12
C PHE A 60 -14.39 -13.16 -1.37
N THR A 61 -14.56 -14.38 -1.89
CA THR A 61 -14.37 -14.74 -3.29
C THR A 61 -15.52 -15.64 -3.68
N SER A 62 -16.32 -15.25 -4.68
CA SER A 62 -17.43 -16.10 -5.12
C SER A 62 -16.93 -17.36 -5.84
N SER A 63 -17.80 -18.37 -5.94
CA SER A 63 -17.53 -19.57 -6.74
C SER A 63 -17.31 -19.25 -8.21
N LEU A 64 -17.97 -18.21 -8.74
CA LEU A 64 -17.75 -17.74 -10.11
C LEU A 64 -16.35 -17.17 -10.26
N HIS A 65 -15.94 -16.27 -9.36
CA HIS A 65 -14.60 -15.69 -9.37
C HIS A 65 -13.52 -16.78 -9.29
N ALA A 66 -13.64 -17.69 -8.32
CA ALA A 66 -12.65 -18.74 -8.08
C ALA A 66 -12.52 -19.72 -9.25
N LEU A 67 -13.61 -20.05 -9.95
CA LEU A 67 -13.53 -20.87 -11.17
C LEU A 67 -12.99 -20.10 -12.37
N THR A 68 -13.28 -18.80 -12.43
CA THR A 68 -12.86 -17.92 -13.52
C THR A 68 -11.37 -17.59 -13.42
N SER A 69 -10.82 -17.44 -12.20
CA SER A 69 -9.39 -17.18 -11.97
C SER A 69 -8.49 -18.30 -12.50
N LEU A 70 -8.97 -19.54 -12.41
CA LEU A 70 -8.28 -20.70 -12.99
C LEU A 70 -7.98 -20.55 -14.49
N PHE A 71 -8.71 -19.72 -15.24
CA PHE A 71 -8.40 -19.48 -16.65
C PHE A 71 -7.05 -18.77 -16.85
N GLN A 72 -6.51 -18.09 -15.82
CA GLN A 72 -5.19 -17.44 -15.85
C GLN A 72 -4.05 -18.43 -15.54
N ASP A 73 -4.34 -19.56 -14.89
CA ASP A 73 -3.34 -20.53 -14.41
C ASP A 73 -3.00 -21.61 -15.46
N LEU A 74 -3.08 -21.27 -16.74
CA LEU A 74 -2.67 -22.14 -17.82
C LEU A 74 -1.15 -22.13 -17.97
N GLU A 75 -0.54 -23.33 -17.99
CA GLU A 75 0.91 -23.47 -18.22
C GLU A 75 1.36 -22.84 -19.55
N SER A 76 0.50 -22.86 -20.58
CA SER A 76 0.76 -22.26 -21.88
C SER A 76 -0.51 -22.21 -22.74
N PRO A 77 -0.63 -21.28 -23.70
CA PRO A 77 -1.65 -21.34 -24.77
C PRO A 77 -1.60 -22.62 -25.61
N ARG A 78 -0.49 -23.38 -25.56
CA ARG A 78 -0.34 -24.68 -26.23
C ARG A 78 -0.82 -25.87 -25.38
N ALA A 79 -1.16 -25.64 -24.12
CA ALA A 79 -1.61 -26.71 -23.23
C ALA A 79 -2.92 -27.33 -23.75
N PRO A 80 -3.11 -28.65 -23.65
CA PRO A 80 -4.38 -29.29 -24.03
C PRO A 80 -5.61 -28.70 -23.33
N ALA A 81 -5.44 -28.17 -22.12
CA ALA A 81 -6.46 -27.46 -21.37
C ALA A 81 -6.98 -26.20 -22.09
N PHE A 82 -6.11 -25.42 -22.75
CA PHE A 82 -6.48 -24.17 -23.42
C PHE A 82 -7.63 -24.38 -24.40
N LYS A 83 -7.54 -25.42 -25.25
CA LYS A 83 -8.57 -25.70 -26.25
C LYS A 83 -9.93 -26.01 -25.63
N VAL A 84 -9.96 -26.69 -24.48
CA VAL A 84 -11.20 -27.03 -23.77
C VAL A 84 -11.79 -25.78 -23.13
N LEU A 85 -10.99 -24.99 -22.41
CA LEU A 85 -11.44 -23.74 -21.83
C LEU A 85 -11.92 -22.74 -22.89
N TYR A 86 -11.24 -22.66 -24.04
CA TYR A 86 -11.65 -21.81 -25.17
C TYR A 86 -13.00 -22.25 -25.77
N LEU A 87 -13.14 -23.55 -26.10
CA LEU A 87 -14.33 -24.04 -26.83
C LEU A 87 -15.55 -24.30 -25.95
N GLU A 88 -15.33 -24.65 -24.68
CA GLU A 88 -16.39 -25.05 -23.75
C GLU A 88 -16.52 -24.09 -22.56
N GLY A 89 -15.38 -23.59 -22.05
CA GLY A 89 -15.35 -22.68 -20.90
C GLY A 89 -15.89 -21.28 -21.22
N LEU A 90 -15.40 -20.64 -22.28
CA LEU A 90 -15.83 -19.27 -22.64
C LEU A 90 -17.35 -19.18 -22.90
N PRO A 91 -17.99 -20.10 -23.66
CA PRO A 91 -19.45 -20.08 -23.81
C PRO A 91 -20.22 -20.20 -22.48
N LEU A 92 -19.66 -20.92 -21.50
CA LEU A 92 -20.27 -21.02 -20.17
C LEU A 92 -20.14 -19.72 -19.38
N LEU A 93 -18.99 -19.05 -19.47
CA LEU A 93 -18.78 -17.73 -18.87
C LEU A 93 -19.72 -16.69 -19.50
N THR A 94 -19.82 -16.65 -20.83
CA THR A 94 -20.76 -15.78 -21.56
C THR A 94 -22.21 -16.04 -21.11
N ARG A 95 -22.62 -17.31 -21.00
CA ARG A 95 -23.96 -17.68 -20.52
C ARG A 95 -24.24 -17.17 -19.10
N ILE A 96 -23.26 -17.28 -18.20
CA ILE A 96 -23.41 -16.80 -16.81
C ILE A 96 -23.48 -15.27 -16.80
N PHE A 97 -22.61 -14.61 -17.56
CA PHE A 97 -22.58 -13.16 -17.70
C PHE A 97 -23.93 -12.61 -18.16
N ASP A 98 -24.48 -13.16 -19.26
CA ASP A 98 -25.77 -12.74 -19.82
C ASP A 98 -26.93 -12.88 -18.84
N ALA A 99 -26.88 -13.90 -17.99
CA ALA A 99 -27.92 -14.14 -17.01
C ALA A 99 -27.83 -13.22 -15.79
N ARG A 100 -26.63 -12.74 -15.45
CA ARG A 100 -26.39 -11.94 -14.23
C ARG A 100 -26.38 -10.44 -14.47
N ILE A 101 -25.90 -9.96 -15.63
CA ILE A 101 -25.70 -8.53 -15.86
C ILE A 101 -26.97 -7.67 -15.67
N GLN A 102 -28.15 -8.21 -15.96
CA GLN A 102 -29.42 -7.47 -15.84
C GLN A 102 -29.91 -7.29 -14.39
N GLU A 103 -29.41 -8.10 -13.46
CA GLU A 103 -29.82 -8.11 -12.05
C GLU A 103 -28.60 -8.03 -11.10
N ALA A 104 -27.44 -7.57 -11.61
CA ALA A 104 -26.21 -7.56 -10.84
C ALA A 104 -26.32 -6.60 -9.64
N ASN A 105 -25.86 -7.07 -8.49
CA ASN A 105 -25.52 -6.23 -7.36
C ASN A 105 -24.00 -5.96 -7.36
N GLU A 106 -23.52 -5.10 -6.47
CA GLU A 106 -22.11 -4.72 -6.39
C GLU A 106 -21.13 -5.90 -6.39
N ASP A 107 -21.42 -6.97 -5.65
CA ASP A 107 -20.56 -8.17 -5.61
C ASP A 107 -20.60 -8.98 -6.92
N ASP A 108 -21.76 -9.01 -7.61
CA ASP A 108 -21.87 -9.62 -8.94
C ASP A 108 -21.12 -8.78 -9.99
N GLU A 109 -21.10 -7.46 -9.88
CA GLU A 109 -20.40 -6.58 -10.84
C GLU A 109 -18.89 -6.88 -10.87
N ASP A 110 -18.23 -7.06 -9.72
CA ASP A 110 -16.80 -7.40 -9.67
C ASP A 110 -16.49 -8.76 -10.30
N ASP A 111 -17.34 -9.76 -10.06
CA ASP A 111 -17.22 -11.07 -10.69
C ASP A 111 -17.39 -10.98 -12.22
N LEU A 112 -18.36 -10.17 -12.67
CA LEU A 112 -18.64 -9.99 -14.09
C LEU A 112 -17.52 -9.23 -14.80
N LEU A 113 -16.94 -8.21 -14.19
CA LEU A 113 -15.73 -7.55 -14.72
C LEU A 113 -14.56 -8.52 -14.81
N TYR A 114 -14.40 -9.40 -13.82
CA TYR A 114 -13.36 -10.44 -13.86
C TYR A 114 -13.63 -11.48 -14.98
N VAL A 115 -14.89 -11.82 -15.24
CA VAL A 115 -15.29 -12.63 -16.41
C VAL A 115 -14.91 -11.94 -17.72
N LEU A 116 -15.19 -10.63 -17.86
CA LEU A 116 -14.79 -9.86 -19.04
C LEU A 116 -13.27 -9.85 -19.25
N LYS A 117 -12.48 -9.76 -18.18
CA LYS A 117 -11.02 -9.89 -18.23
C LYS A 117 -10.59 -11.22 -18.86
N ILE A 118 -11.20 -12.34 -18.46
CA ILE A 118 -10.90 -13.65 -19.04
C ILE A 118 -11.34 -13.73 -20.51
N LEU A 119 -12.51 -13.21 -20.83
CA LEU A 119 -13.01 -13.17 -22.22
C LEU A 119 -12.06 -12.37 -23.13
N ALA A 120 -11.57 -11.21 -22.66
CA ALA A 120 -10.53 -10.42 -23.34
C ALA A 120 -9.24 -11.23 -23.51
N MET A 121 -8.76 -11.88 -22.44
CA MET A 121 -7.49 -12.61 -22.46
C MET A 121 -7.46 -13.76 -23.49
N TYR A 122 -8.60 -14.42 -23.73
CA TYR A 122 -8.70 -15.50 -24.72
C TYR A 122 -8.99 -15.00 -26.14
N GLY A 123 -9.39 -13.73 -26.31
CA GLY A 123 -9.61 -13.10 -27.60
C GLY A 123 -10.67 -13.77 -28.47
N SER A 124 -11.82 -14.13 -27.89
CA SER A 124 -12.97 -14.62 -28.67
C SER A 124 -13.87 -13.47 -29.15
N GLN A 125 -14.55 -13.67 -30.28
CA GLN A 125 -15.50 -12.69 -30.83
C GLN A 125 -16.65 -12.43 -29.86
N ASP A 126 -17.29 -13.50 -29.34
CA ASP A 126 -18.36 -13.41 -28.34
C ASP A 126 -17.87 -12.66 -27.09
N GLY A 127 -16.62 -12.88 -26.68
CA GLY A 127 -16.02 -12.17 -25.55
C GLY A 127 -15.89 -10.66 -25.80
N ALA A 128 -15.43 -10.28 -27.00
CA ALA A 128 -15.35 -8.88 -27.41
C ALA A 128 -16.74 -8.21 -27.47
N GLU A 129 -17.77 -8.92 -27.93
CA GLU A 129 -19.16 -8.44 -27.91
C GLU A 129 -19.65 -8.17 -26.48
N LYS A 130 -19.31 -9.02 -25.51
CA LYS A 130 -19.66 -8.81 -24.11
C LYS A 130 -18.95 -7.64 -23.46
N ILE A 131 -17.71 -7.37 -23.85
CA ILE A 131 -16.99 -6.17 -23.41
C ILE A 131 -17.73 -4.91 -23.89
N VAL A 132 -18.14 -4.87 -25.16
CA VAL A 132 -18.91 -3.75 -25.72
C VAL A 132 -20.26 -3.60 -25.01
N GLU A 133 -21.00 -4.70 -24.84
CA GLU A 133 -22.30 -4.70 -24.15
C GLU A 133 -22.18 -4.14 -22.72
N ALA A 134 -21.21 -4.63 -21.95
CA ALA A 134 -20.95 -4.20 -20.58
C ALA A 134 -20.59 -2.71 -20.48
N ALA A 135 -19.73 -2.24 -21.40
CA ALA A 135 -19.30 -0.85 -21.45
C ALA A 135 -20.43 0.12 -21.83
N GLN A 136 -21.41 -0.35 -22.63
CA GLN A 136 -22.60 0.42 -22.99
C GLN A 136 -23.71 0.37 -21.92
N MET A 137 -23.66 -0.62 -21.03
CA MET A 137 -24.56 -0.79 -19.87
C MET A 137 -23.86 -0.43 -18.55
N PRO A 138 -23.20 0.75 -18.48
CA PRO A 138 -22.07 1.09 -17.61
C PRO A 138 -21.89 0.22 -16.36
N LEU A 139 -21.39 -1.01 -16.55
CA LEU A 139 -21.21 -1.99 -15.48
C LEU A 139 -20.04 -1.53 -14.61
N LYS A 140 -20.34 -0.95 -13.44
CA LYS A 140 -19.36 -0.38 -12.50
C LYS A 140 -18.29 0.43 -13.24
N ASP A 141 -18.74 1.45 -13.97
CA ASP A 141 -17.92 2.23 -14.92
C ASP A 141 -16.86 3.14 -14.26
N ASP A 142 -16.77 3.10 -12.93
CA ASP A 142 -15.70 3.68 -12.11
C ASP A 142 -14.63 2.65 -11.68
N ALA A 143 -14.80 1.36 -11.97
CA ALA A 143 -13.89 0.30 -11.50
C ALA A 143 -12.55 0.27 -12.24
N TYR A 144 -11.45 0.14 -11.48
CA TYR A 144 -10.09 -0.04 -12.02
C TYR A 144 -9.94 -1.26 -12.94
N MET A 145 -10.75 -2.31 -12.75
CA MET A 145 -10.72 -3.52 -13.59
C MET A 145 -10.93 -3.22 -15.09
N TRP A 146 -11.63 -2.13 -15.43
CA TRP A 146 -11.77 -1.68 -16.81
C TRP A 146 -10.44 -1.33 -17.48
N HIS A 147 -9.52 -0.70 -16.74
CA HIS A 147 -8.15 -0.45 -17.22
C HIS A 147 -7.44 -1.77 -17.55
N VAL A 148 -7.59 -2.79 -16.69
CA VAL A 148 -7.02 -4.13 -16.92
C VAL A 148 -7.63 -4.77 -18.16
N ILE A 149 -8.96 -4.82 -18.28
CA ILE A 149 -9.68 -5.40 -19.42
C ILE A 149 -9.24 -4.74 -20.73
N LEU A 150 -9.21 -3.41 -20.80
CA LEU A 150 -8.89 -2.67 -22.01
C LEU A 150 -7.39 -2.70 -22.33
N SER A 151 -6.52 -2.88 -21.34
CA SER A 151 -5.07 -3.06 -21.58
C SER A 151 -4.74 -4.39 -22.27
N ILE A 152 -5.59 -5.42 -22.11
CA ILE A 152 -5.46 -6.72 -22.78
C ILE A 152 -5.75 -6.59 -24.28
N LEU A 153 -6.56 -5.60 -24.69
CA LEU A 153 -6.86 -5.28 -26.09
C LEU A 153 -5.69 -4.55 -26.78
N GLY A 154 -4.46 -5.03 -26.57
CA GLY A 154 -3.26 -4.50 -27.20
C GLY A 154 -3.18 -4.80 -28.70
N ASP A 155 -2.05 -4.46 -29.31
CA ASP A 155 -1.88 -4.44 -30.77
C ASP A 155 -2.11 -5.81 -31.46
N ASP A 156 -1.86 -6.91 -30.77
CA ASP A 156 -2.03 -8.27 -31.30
C ASP A 156 -3.41 -8.87 -31.01
N HIS A 157 -4.31 -8.15 -30.33
CA HIS A 157 -5.61 -8.70 -29.94
C HIS A 157 -6.57 -8.78 -31.15
N PRO A 158 -7.12 -9.96 -31.48
CA PRO A 158 -7.83 -10.20 -32.75
C PRO A 158 -9.11 -9.37 -32.94
N HIS A 159 -9.70 -8.88 -31.84
CA HIS A 159 -10.96 -8.14 -31.86
C HIS A 159 -10.82 -6.71 -31.34
N ARG A 160 -9.60 -6.17 -31.21
CA ARG A 160 -9.38 -4.80 -30.73
C ARG A 160 -10.14 -3.78 -31.57
N ASP A 161 -9.97 -3.82 -32.89
CA ASP A 161 -10.56 -2.82 -33.79
C ASP A 161 -12.09 -2.85 -33.73
N PHE A 162 -12.69 -4.04 -33.57
CA PHE A 162 -14.13 -4.19 -33.36
C PHE A 162 -14.59 -3.49 -32.08
N VAL A 163 -13.93 -3.73 -30.94
CA VAL A 163 -14.28 -3.10 -29.66
C VAL A 163 -14.11 -1.59 -29.75
N TYR A 164 -12.98 -1.12 -30.28
CA TYR A 164 -12.67 0.30 -30.40
C TYR A 164 -13.67 1.02 -31.30
N GLN A 165 -14.03 0.43 -32.43
CA GLN A 165 -15.05 0.99 -33.32
C GLN A 165 -16.40 1.08 -32.61
N ALA A 166 -16.84 0.01 -31.95
CA ALA A 166 -18.15 0.00 -31.28
C ALA A 166 -18.23 1.01 -30.14
N LEU A 167 -17.17 1.17 -29.34
CA LEU A 167 -17.11 2.16 -28.26
C LEU A 167 -16.89 3.60 -28.78
N SER A 168 -16.36 3.78 -29.98
CA SER A 168 -16.24 5.11 -30.61
C SER A 168 -17.59 5.69 -31.04
N GLU A 169 -18.59 4.84 -31.29
CA GLU A 169 -19.95 5.29 -31.66
C GLU A 169 -20.68 5.90 -30.46
N HIS A 170 -20.41 5.40 -29.26
CA HIS A 170 -20.96 5.89 -27.99
C HIS A 170 -19.88 5.79 -26.91
N LEU A 171 -19.18 6.90 -26.66
CA LEU A 171 -18.06 6.89 -25.72
C LEU A 171 -18.55 6.52 -24.31
N PRO A 172 -17.87 5.60 -23.60
CA PRO A 172 -18.30 5.18 -22.26
C PRO A 172 -18.06 6.29 -21.23
N SER A 173 -18.78 6.34 -20.11
CA SER A 173 -18.68 7.37 -19.06
C SER A 173 -17.61 7.10 -17.99
N ASN A 174 -17.45 8.05 -17.06
CA ASN A 174 -16.65 7.92 -15.82
C ASN A 174 -15.22 7.41 -16.05
N PHE A 175 -14.71 6.55 -15.17
CA PHE A 175 -13.33 6.05 -15.24
C PHE A 175 -13.12 5.14 -16.45
N LEU A 176 -14.14 4.39 -16.88
CA LEU A 176 -14.11 3.58 -18.09
C LEU A 176 -13.78 4.43 -19.33
N ALA A 177 -14.27 5.66 -19.41
CA ALA A 177 -13.89 6.61 -20.45
C ALA A 177 -12.37 6.84 -20.50
N ILE A 178 -11.73 6.99 -19.33
CA ILE A 178 -10.29 7.20 -19.18
C ILE A 178 -9.52 5.93 -19.52
N ALA A 179 -9.96 4.78 -19.01
CA ALA A 179 -9.37 3.48 -19.34
C ALA A 179 -9.40 3.19 -20.86
N PHE A 180 -10.50 3.57 -21.53
CA PHE A 180 -10.62 3.48 -22.98
C PHE A 180 -9.72 4.46 -23.72
N LEU A 181 -9.61 5.70 -23.22
CA LEU A 181 -8.70 6.71 -23.74
C LEU A 181 -7.23 6.24 -23.66
N ASP A 182 -6.80 5.71 -22.52
CA ASP A 182 -5.42 5.22 -22.33
C ASP A 182 -5.09 4.06 -23.27
N SER A 183 -6.01 3.11 -23.40
CA SER A 183 -5.88 1.98 -24.33
C SER A 183 -5.75 2.49 -25.78
N ALA A 184 -6.62 3.42 -26.18
CA ALA A 184 -6.57 4.03 -27.50
C ALA A 184 -5.28 4.84 -27.75
N ASN A 185 -4.82 5.64 -26.78
CA ASN A 185 -3.57 6.38 -26.85
C ASN A 185 -2.39 5.45 -27.10
N LYS A 186 -2.31 4.34 -26.37
CA LYS A 186 -1.25 3.34 -26.52
C LYS A 186 -1.21 2.78 -27.94
N SER A 187 -2.34 2.36 -28.50
CA SER A 187 -2.39 1.85 -29.89
C SER A 187 -2.16 2.96 -30.93
N ALA A 188 -2.53 4.21 -30.66
CA ALA A 188 -2.26 5.33 -31.55
C ALA A 188 -0.77 5.69 -31.59
N ILE A 189 -0.10 5.67 -30.44
CA ILE A 189 1.36 5.83 -30.31
C ILE A 189 2.10 4.72 -31.05
N ALA A 190 1.62 3.48 -30.95
CA ALA A 190 2.16 2.33 -31.69
C ALA A 190 1.90 2.40 -33.21
N GLY A 191 1.07 3.33 -33.68
CA GLY A 191 0.70 3.48 -35.09
C GLY A 191 -0.21 2.38 -35.62
N THR A 192 -0.93 1.68 -34.74
CA THR A 192 -1.79 0.53 -35.06
C THR A 192 -3.26 0.90 -35.18
N LEU A 193 -3.62 2.16 -34.93
CA LEU A 193 -4.96 2.73 -35.00
C LEU A 193 -5.14 3.55 -36.29
N GLU A 194 -6.18 3.27 -37.08
CA GLU A 194 -6.51 4.07 -38.28
C GLU A 194 -7.09 5.45 -37.91
N ARG A 195 -7.97 5.48 -36.90
CA ARG A 195 -8.61 6.71 -36.41
C ARG A 195 -8.81 6.62 -34.89
N HIS A 196 -8.40 7.66 -34.18
CA HIS A 196 -8.56 7.72 -32.73
C HIS A 196 -10.06 7.73 -32.34
N PRO A 197 -10.52 6.90 -31.38
CA PRO A 197 -11.94 6.84 -30.98
C PRO A 197 -12.51 8.18 -30.49
N PHE A 198 -11.65 9.03 -29.92
CA PHE A 198 -12.02 10.37 -29.45
C PHE A 198 -11.90 11.47 -30.54
N ASP A 199 -11.58 11.12 -31.79
CA ASP A 199 -11.59 12.04 -32.93
C ASP A 199 -13.03 12.28 -33.44
N SER A 200 -13.88 12.79 -32.56
CA SER A 200 -15.29 13.12 -32.79
C SER A 200 -15.67 14.37 -31.98
N ALA A 201 -16.80 15.02 -32.30
CA ALA A 201 -17.24 16.19 -31.54
C ALA A 201 -17.51 15.88 -30.06
N GLU A 202 -18.04 14.69 -29.77
CA GLU A 202 -18.24 14.22 -28.39
C GLU A 202 -16.90 13.97 -27.69
N GLY A 203 -15.95 13.34 -28.38
CA GLY A 203 -14.60 13.11 -27.87
C GLY A 203 -13.88 14.42 -27.57
N GLU A 204 -13.91 15.40 -28.48
CA GLU A 204 -13.35 16.74 -28.26
C GLU A 204 -13.96 17.43 -27.03
N GLN A 205 -15.28 17.29 -26.81
CA GLN A 205 -15.95 17.86 -25.64
C GLN A 205 -15.49 17.20 -24.34
N ARG A 206 -15.30 15.88 -24.32
CA ARG A 206 -14.82 15.15 -23.14
C ARG A 206 -13.38 15.48 -22.80
N LEU A 207 -12.50 15.47 -23.81
CA LEU A 207 -11.10 15.86 -23.66
C LEU A 207 -10.99 17.29 -23.10
N ARG A 208 -11.81 18.22 -23.59
CA ARG A 208 -11.88 19.58 -23.04
C ARG A 208 -12.28 19.57 -21.55
N GLY A 209 -13.31 18.81 -21.19
CA GLY A 209 -13.76 18.72 -19.80
C GLY A 209 -12.67 18.23 -18.85
N TRP A 210 -11.85 17.25 -19.27
CA TRP A 210 -10.71 16.78 -18.48
C TRP A 210 -9.56 17.79 -18.42
N LEU A 211 -9.30 18.53 -19.49
CA LEU A 211 -8.27 19.59 -19.51
C LEU A 211 -8.67 20.86 -18.75
N GLU A 212 -9.96 21.10 -18.54
CA GLU A 212 -10.49 22.24 -17.77
C GLU A 212 -10.72 21.89 -16.29
N GLU A 213 -10.51 20.62 -15.90
CA GLU A 213 -10.64 20.17 -14.52
C GLU A 213 -9.56 20.82 -13.65
N SER A 214 -10.00 21.36 -12.51
CA SER A 214 -9.13 22.09 -11.58
C SER A 214 -8.74 21.25 -10.36
N ASP A 215 -9.37 20.10 -10.18
CA ASP A 215 -9.08 19.14 -9.12
C ASP A 215 -7.77 18.39 -9.40
N PRO A 216 -6.72 18.56 -8.56
CA PRO A 216 -5.44 17.88 -8.73
C PRO A 216 -5.56 16.35 -8.73
N GLU A 217 -6.56 15.77 -8.04
CA GLU A 217 -6.78 14.30 -8.04
C GLU A 217 -7.13 13.77 -9.44
N LYS A 218 -7.60 14.64 -10.34
CA LYS A 218 -8.01 14.31 -11.71
C LYS A 218 -7.04 14.81 -12.77
N PHE A 219 -5.89 15.38 -12.41
CA PHE A 219 -4.88 15.79 -13.39
C PHE A 219 -4.32 14.61 -14.20
N SER A 220 -4.38 13.39 -13.67
CA SER A 220 -4.12 12.18 -14.44
C SER A 220 -5.03 12.05 -15.67
N TYR A 221 -6.29 12.48 -15.59
CA TYR A 221 -7.23 12.45 -16.72
C TYR A 221 -6.87 13.50 -17.77
N ALA A 222 -6.44 14.69 -17.33
CA ALA A 222 -5.91 15.73 -18.21
C ALA A 222 -4.65 15.25 -18.94
N ASN A 223 -3.79 14.48 -18.27
CA ASN A 223 -2.60 13.89 -18.87
C ASN A 223 -2.99 12.89 -19.98
N SER A 224 -3.88 11.93 -19.68
CA SER A 224 -4.43 11.00 -20.68
C SER A 224 -5.12 11.72 -21.84
N ALA A 225 -5.85 12.80 -21.57
CA ALA A 225 -6.49 13.61 -22.61
C ALA A 225 -5.46 14.29 -23.53
N THR A 226 -4.34 14.72 -22.96
CA THR A 226 -3.27 15.40 -23.69
C THR A 226 -2.53 14.46 -24.64
N ALA A 227 -2.27 13.22 -24.20
CA ALA A 227 -1.64 12.19 -25.02
C ALA A 227 -2.45 11.85 -26.29
N ALA A 228 -3.77 12.06 -26.29
CA ALA A 228 -4.64 11.82 -27.44
C ALA A 228 -4.55 12.89 -28.54
N LEU A 229 -4.16 14.11 -28.18
CA LEU A 229 -4.27 15.30 -29.04
C LEU A 229 -3.52 15.19 -30.38
N PRO A 230 -2.35 14.54 -30.50
CA PRO A 230 -1.65 14.40 -31.78
C PRO A 230 -2.42 13.61 -32.84
N PHE A 231 -3.35 12.76 -32.38
CA PHE A 231 -4.08 11.82 -33.22
C PHE A 231 -5.45 12.33 -33.64
N LEU A 232 -5.83 13.53 -33.19
CA LEU A 232 -7.07 14.20 -33.60
C LEU A 232 -6.88 14.91 -34.94
N THR A 233 -7.92 14.87 -35.77
CA THR A 233 -7.97 15.55 -37.08
C THR A 233 -8.93 16.73 -37.09
N GLY A 234 -9.82 16.82 -36.09
CA GLY A 234 -10.81 17.88 -35.95
C GLY A 234 -10.23 19.29 -35.75
N PRO A 235 -11.00 20.34 -36.10
CA PRO A 235 -10.56 21.73 -35.94
C PRO A 235 -10.39 22.17 -34.49
N GLY A 236 -10.93 21.41 -33.51
CA GLY A 236 -10.80 21.68 -32.09
C GLY A 236 -9.42 21.38 -31.51
N ARG A 237 -8.60 20.55 -32.18
CA ARG A 237 -7.29 20.10 -31.68
C ARG A 237 -6.38 21.23 -31.20
N ASP A 238 -6.27 22.29 -31.98
CA ASP A 238 -5.37 23.41 -31.65
C ASP A 238 -5.81 24.15 -30.38
N GLN A 239 -7.12 24.21 -30.11
CA GLN A 239 -7.65 24.80 -28.88
C GLN A 239 -7.38 23.91 -27.68
N LEU A 240 -7.52 22.58 -27.84
CA LEU A 240 -7.22 21.61 -26.78
C LEU A 240 -5.72 21.62 -26.44
N LEU A 241 -4.85 21.67 -27.45
CA LEU A 241 -3.39 21.80 -27.23
C LEU A 241 -3.05 23.08 -26.46
N HIS A 242 -3.72 24.19 -26.77
CA HIS A 242 -3.52 25.44 -26.03
C HIS A 242 -3.98 25.31 -24.57
N LEU A 243 -5.12 24.67 -24.31
CA LEU A 243 -5.58 24.39 -22.94
C LEU A 243 -4.57 23.53 -22.17
N ALA A 244 -4.10 22.44 -22.78
CA ALA A 244 -3.13 21.53 -22.16
C ALA A 244 -1.77 22.20 -21.90
N MET A 245 -1.32 23.08 -22.80
CA MET A 245 -0.09 23.86 -22.60
C MET A 245 -0.20 24.90 -21.48
N ASP A 246 -1.40 25.38 -21.17
CA ASP A 246 -1.68 26.37 -20.11
C ASP A 246 -2.17 25.69 -18.80
N HIS A 247 -2.20 24.36 -18.75
CA HIS A 247 -2.71 23.59 -17.62
C HIS A 247 -1.87 23.83 -16.35
N PRO A 248 -2.45 23.88 -15.13
CA PRO A 248 -1.68 24.11 -13.90
C PRO A 248 -0.63 23.02 -13.58
N ASP A 249 -0.88 21.78 -14.00
CA ASP A 249 0.06 20.67 -13.83
C ASP A 249 1.19 20.68 -14.88
N VAL A 250 2.43 20.58 -14.41
CA VAL A 250 3.62 20.59 -15.28
C VAL A 250 3.74 19.30 -16.11
N GLY A 251 3.32 18.16 -15.58
CA GLY A 251 3.28 16.90 -16.32
C GLY A 251 2.39 17.00 -17.56
N VAL A 252 1.19 17.57 -17.40
CA VAL A 252 0.28 17.87 -18.51
C VAL A 252 0.90 18.85 -19.52
N GLN A 253 1.60 19.90 -19.07
CA GLN A 253 2.28 20.84 -19.96
C GLN A 253 3.40 20.18 -20.79
N ILE A 254 4.14 19.23 -20.20
CA ILE A 254 5.21 18.47 -20.88
C ILE A 254 4.59 17.54 -21.92
N GLU A 255 3.55 16.80 -21.55
CA GLU A 255 2.80 15.95 -22.47
C GLU A 255 2.23 16.77 -23.64
N ALA A 256 1.72 17.97 -23.36
CA ALA A 256 1.20 18.89 -24.37
C ALA A 256 2.31 19.37 -25.31
N SER A 257 3.52 19.57 -24.78
CA SER A 257 4.69 19.98 -25.56
C SER A 257 5.14 18.87 -26.51
N TRP A 258 5.15 17.61 -26.05
CA TRP A 258 5.34 16.44 -26.91
C TRP A 258 4.25 16.35 -27.98
N ALA A 259 2.98 16.48 -27.57
CA ALA A 259 1.85 16.38 -28.48
C ALA A 259 1.90 17.45 -29.58
N ALA A 260 2.19 18.70 -29.21
CA ALA A 260 2.37 19.81 -30.14
C ALA A 260 3.54 19.58 -31.09
N ALA A 261 4.68 19.10 -30.58
CA ALA A 261 5.85 18.79 -31.40
C ALA A 261 5.57 17.66 -32.41
N LYS A 262 4.85 16.61 -32.00
CA LYS A 262 4.46 15.47 -32.84
C LYS A 262 3.60 15.88 -34.04
N VAL A 263 2.78 16.93 -33.91
CA VAL A 263 2.01 17.52 -35.03
C VAL A 263 2.75 18.65 -35.76
N GLY A 264 4.06 18.79 -35.55
CA GLY A 264 4.93 19.72 -36.28
C GLY A 264 4.91 21.16 -35.78
N ARG A 265 4.54 21.42 -34.51
CA ARG A 265 4.58 22.76 -33.92
C ARG A 265 5.92 23.00 -33.23
N ASP A 266 6.71 23.93 -33.76
CA ASP A 266 8.01 24.33 -33.16
C ASP A 266 7.90 24.81 -31.70
N ALA A 267 6.73 25.32 -31.28
CA ALA A 267 6.51 25.73 -29.90
C ALA A 267 6.68 24.58 -28.91
N GLY A 268 6.21 23.38 -29.25
CA GLY A 268 6.37 22.18 -28.43
C GLY A 268 7.85 21.79 -28.27
N LEU A 269 8.61 21.76 -29.38
CA LEU A 269 10.04 21.47 -29.35
C LEU A 269 10.83 22.46 -28.47
N ARG A 270 10.52 23.76 -28.58
CA ARG A 270 11.16 24.79 -27.74
C ARG A 270 10.82 24.64 -26.26
N GLN A 271 9.60 24.23 -25.95
CA GLN A 271 9.18 24.03 -24.57
C GLN A 271 9.82 22.76 -23.97
N LEU A 272 9.84 21.65 -24.70
CA LEU A 272 10.58 20.45 -24.29
C LEU A 272 12.07 20.74 -24.04
N ALA A 273 12.73 21.47 -24.94
CA ALA A 273 14.14 21.86 -24.75
C ALA A 273 14.36 22.72 -23.49
N ARG A 274 13.36 23.48 -23.04
CA ARG A 274 13.41 24.19 -21.75
C ARG A 274 13.25 23.24 -20.57
N TYR A 275 12.31 22.29 -20.63
CA TYR A 275 12.14 21.30 -19.57
C TYR A 275 13.35 20.37 -19.43
N CYS A 276 14.16 20.17 -20.47
CA CYS A 276 15.46 19.50 -20.33
C CYS A 276 16.39 20.17 -19.31
N LEU A 277 16.19 21.45 -18.98
CA LEU A 277 16.97 22.19 -17.97
C LEU A 277 16.30 22.21 -16.58
N ASP A 278 15.11 21.62 -16.44
CA ASP A 278 14.43 21.45 -15.16
C ASP A 278 14.73 20.05 -14.61
N ILE A 279 15.43 19.97 -13.48
CA ILE A 279 15.86 18.70 -12.88
C ILE A 279 14.69 17.74 -12.67
N ALA A 280 13.53 18.24 -12.24
CA ALA A 280 12.36 17.41 -11.95
C ALA A 280 11.77 16.74 -13.21
N HIS A 281 11.97 17.36 -14.37
CA HIS A 281 11.28 17.01 -15.61
C HIS A 281 12.24 16.70 -16.78
N SER A 282 13.55 16.77 -16.54
CA SER A 282 14.53 16.70 -17.61
C SER A 282 14.56 15.33 -18.27
N SER A 283 14.50 14.26 -17.48
CA SER A 283 14.54 12.87 -17.98
C SER A 283 13.42 12.59 -18.99
N ILE A 284 12.18 12.98 -18.67
CA ILE A 284 11.03 12.79 -19.56
C ILE A 284 11.10 13.70 -20.79
N ALA A 285 11.52 14.97 -20.64
CA ALA A 285 11.65 15.88 -21.77
C ALA A 285 12.75 15.45 -22.76
N GLN A 286 13.88 14.94 -22.26
CA GLN A 286 14.95 14.37 -23.08
C GLN A 286 14.51 13.11 -23.80
N HIS A 287 13.73 12.25 -23.13
CA HIS A 287 13.11 11.08 -23.74
C HIS A 287 12.20 11.48 -24.91
N TYR A 288 11.32 12.46 -24.72
CA TYR A 288 10.44 12.96 -25.78
C TYR A 288 11.17 13.61 -26.95
N LEU A 289 12.20 14.42 -26.71
CA LEU A 289 13.03 14.93 -27.81
C LEU A 289 13.75 13.80 -28.56
N THR A 290 14.17 12.75 -27.85
CA THR A 290 14.78 11.56 -28.47
C THR A 290 13.78 10.79 -29.32
N GLU A 291 12.59 10.49 -28.79
CA GLU A 291 11.51 9.80 -29.51
C GLU A 291 11.14 10.54 -30.80
N LEU A 292 11.06 11.87 -30.73
CA LEU A 292 10.74 12.74 -31.86
C LEU A 292 11.91 12.94 -32.84
N GLY A 293 13.09 12.37 -32.57
CA GLY A 293 14.26 12.49 -33.44
C GLY A 293 14.96 13.85 -33.40
N HIS A 294 14.80 14.60 -32.30
CA HIS A 294 15.29 15.96 -32.08
C HIS A 294 16.32 16.05 -30.94
N GLN A 295 17.20 15.05 -30.82
CA GLN A 295 18.24 15.00 -29.79
C GLN A 295 19.20 16.19 -29.84
N GLU A 296 19.39 16.79 -31.02
CA GLU A 296 20.20 17.99 -31.22
C GLU A 296 19.68 19.23 -30.49
N LEU A 297 18.41 19.22 -30.07
CA LEU A 297 17.80 20.30 -29.29
C LEU A 297 18.00 20.15 -27.79
N ILE A 298 18.49 18.99 -27.31
CA ILE A 298 18.81 18.79 -25.90
C ILE A 298 19.99 19.70 -25.52
N PRO A 299 19.83 20.62 -24.56
CA PRO A 299 20.92 21.48 -24.10
C PRO A 299 22.12 20.68 -23.61
N LYS A 300 23.33 21.23 -23.75
CA LYS A 300 24.56 20.54 -23.33
C LYS A 300 24.63 20.37 -21.82
N GLU A 301 24.11 21.36 -21.11
CA GLU A 301 23.99 21.42 -19.65
C GLU A 301 23.16 20.24 -19.12
N ALA A 302 22.08 19.87 -19.82
CA ALA A 302 21.27 18.71 -19.47
C ALA A 302 22.05 17.39 -19.59
N ASN A 303 23.09 17.33 -20.42
CA ASN A 303 23.93 16.15 -20.61
C ASN A 303 25.14 16.10 -19.66
N GLU A 304 25.30 17.09 -18.76
CA GLU A 304 26.37 17.05 -17.77
C GLU A 304 26.13 15.90 -16.78
N PRO A 305 27.16 15.09 -16.43
CA PRO A 305 26.97 13.91 -15.60
C PRO A 305 26.29 14.18 -14.25
N GLU A 306 26.64 15.30 -13.61
CA GLU A 306 26.03 15.72 -12.35
C GLU A 306 24.54 16.08 -12.52
N PHE A 307 24.19 16.77 -13.60
CA PHE A 307 22.81 17.14 -13.90
C PHE A 307 21.97 15.88 -14.18
N GLN A 308 22.50 14.95 -14.98
CA GLN A 308 21.86 13.66 -15.25
C GLN A 308 21.62 12.87 -13.97
N ALA A 309 22.60 12.80 -13.06
CA ALA A 309 22.41 12.12 -11.78
C ALA A 309 21.30 12.77 -10.94
N LYS A 310 21.23 14.11 -10.87
CA LYS A 310 20.13 14.81 -10.20
C LYS A 310 18.77 14.53 -10.85
N ALA A 311 18.69 14.56 -12.18
CA ALA A 311 17.45 14.33 -12.92
C ALA A 311 16.97 12.87 -12.80
N GLU A 312 17.88 11.91 -12.82
CA GLU A 312 17.58 10.50 -12.59
C GLU A 312 17.03 10.29 -11.17
N PHE A 313 17.71 10.84 -10.16
CA PHE A 313 17.27 10.72 -8.76
C PHE A 313 15.94 11.42 -8.50
N SER A 314 15.75 12.63 -9.05
CA SER A 314 14.49 13.36 -8.95
C SER A 314 13.33 12.58 -9.57
N ASN A 315 13.54 11.98 -10.74
CA ASN A 315 12.54 11.17 -11.42
C ASN A 315 12.21 9.88 -10.64
N TRP A 316 13.22 9.24 -10.05
CA TRP A 316 13.02 8.07 -9.20
C TRP A 316 12.22 8.41 -7.94
N LEU A 317 12.59 9.49 -7.23
CA LEU A 317 11.90 9.96 -6.04
C LEU A 317 10.44 10.36 -6.31
N ALA A 318 10.15 10.87 -7.51
CA ALA A 318 8.79 11.24 -7.91
C ALA A 318 7.85 10.04 -8.12
N HIS A 319 8.36 8.81 -8.12
CA HIS A 319 7.52 7.62 -8.28
C HIS A 319 6.54 7.48 -7.09
N PRO A 320 5.27 7.05 -7.31
CA PRO A 320 4.24 6.96 -6.26
C PRO A 320 4.59 6.07 -5.07
N ASN A 321 5.45 5.06 -5.27
CA ASN A 321 5.92 4.18 -4.19
C ASN A 321 7.07 4.77 -3.38
N GLU A 322 7.61 5.92 -3.77
CA GLU A 322 8.72 6.61 -3.11
C GLU A 322 8.18 7.89 -2.42
N LEU A 323 8.48 9.10 -2.92
CA LEU A 323 7.92 10.35 -2.40
C LEU A 323 6.62 10.77 -3.11
N GLY A 324 6.31 10.19 -4.27
CA GLY A 324 5.15 10.56 -5.09
C GLY A 324 5.22 11.96 -5.71
N ARG A 325 6.31 12.72 -5.46
CA ARG A 325 6.60 14.01 -6.09
C ARG A 325 8.10 14.26 -6.19
N PRO A 326 8.55 15.10 -7.14
CA PRO A 326 9.94 15.56 -7.15
C PRO A 326 10.28 16.28 -5.83
N PRO A 327 11.52 16.13 -5.33
CA PRO A 327 11.98 16.90 -4.17
C PRO A 327 12.09 18.40 -4.49
N ASP A 328 11.97 19.24 -3.46
CA ASP A 328 12.07 20.69 -3.58
C ASP A 328 13.53 21.15 -3.77
N GLU A 329 14.49 20.42 -3.18
CA GLU A 329 15.93 20.67 -3.35
C GLU A 329 16.71 19.38 -3.58
N LEU A 330 17.79 19.48 -4.37
CA LEU A 330 18.75 18.41 -4.62
C LEU A 330 20.19 18.93 -4.56
N GLU A 331 21.02 18.28 -3.75
CA GLU A 331 22.44 18.60 -3.55
C GLU A 331 23.30 17.35 -3.75
N VAL A 332 24.43 17.49 -4.46
CA VAL A 332 25.43 16.42 -4.53
C VAL A 332 26.31 16.50 -3.30
N VAL A 333 26.20 15.49 -2.44
CA VAL A 333 26.98 15.39 -1.20
C VAL A 333 28.39 14.85 -1.50
N ASP A 334 28.48 13.85 -2.38
CA ASP A 334 29.73 13.21 -2.74
C ASP A 334 29.63 12.59 -4.15
N HIS A 335 30.76 12.50 -4.86
CA HIS A 335 30.86 11.83 -6.15
C HIS A 335 32.21 11.12 -6.26
N ARG A 336 32.20 9.83 -6.61
CA ARG A 336 33.41 8.99 -6.71
C ARG A 336 33.35 8.00 -7.87
N MET A 337 34.53 7.63 -8.36
CA MET A 337 34.71 6.45 -9.20
C MET A 337 35.01 5.26 -8.28
N LEU A 338 34.10 4.29 -8.16
CA LEU A 338 34.26 3.13 -7.28
C LEU A 338 34.32 1.83 -8.08
N ALA A 339 35.20 0.92 -7.67
CA ALA A 339 35.29 -0.43 -8.21
C ALA A 339 34.20 -1.31 -7.57
N TRP A 340 32.95 -1.15 -7.99
CA TRP A 340 31.81 -1.82 -7.37
C TRP A 340 31.80 -3.33 -7.66
N PRO A 341 31.57 -4.19 -6.67
CA PRO A 341 31.46 -5.64 -6.86
C PRO A 341 30.18 -6.04 -7.61
N PRO A 342 30.08 -7.27 -8.13
CA PRO A 342 31.16 -8.27 -8.21
C PRO A 342 32.16 -7.98 -9.35
N GLU A 343 31.83 -7.13 -10.32
CA GLU A 343 32.68 -6.86 -11.48
C GLU A 343 33.97 -6.13 -11.11
N ASN A 344 33.96 -5.33 -10.04
CA ASN A 344 35.05 -4.49 -9.58
C ASN A 344 35.58 -3.55 -10.69
N LYS A 345 34.68 -3.08 -11.56
CA LYS A 345 35.01 -2.11 -12.61
C LYS A 345 34.73 -0.70 -12.09
N PRO A 346 35.68 0.23 -12.17
CA PRO A 346 35.44 1.63 -11.81
C PRO A 346 34.27 2.21 -12.59
N ARG A 347 33.23 2.66 -11.88
CA ARG A 347 32.08 3.39 -12.44
C ARG A 347 31.76 4.59 -11.55
N PRO A 348 31.15 5.67 -12.09
CA PRO A 348 30.83 6.83 -11.31
C PRO A 348 29.62 6.57 -10.42
N PHE A 349 29.64 7.15 -9.22
CA PHE A 349 28.54 7.15 -8.27
C PHE A 349 28.37 8.53 -7.67
N TRP A 350 27.13 8.91 -7.41
CA TRP A 350 26.74 10.16 -6.76
C TRP A 350 25.89 9.86 -5.55
N ILE A 351 26.24 10.47 -4.42
CA ILE A 351 25.35 10.57 -3.27
C ILE A 351 24.64 11.92 -3.38
N LEU A 352 23.31 11.85 -3.45
CA LEU A 352 22.44 12.99 -3.61
C LEU A 352 21.58 13.14 -2.38
N LYS A 353 21.64 14.32 -1.76
CA LYS A 353 20.75 14.72 -0.69
C LYS A 353 19.53 15.39 -1.28
N TYR A 354 18.35 15.00 -0.82
CA TYR A 354 17.12 15.67 -1.16
C TYR A 354 16.56 16.43 0.05
N ARG A 355 15.69 17.40 -0.23
CA ARG A 355 14.79 18.01 0.75
C ARG A 355 13.40 18.12 0.15
N VAL A 356 12.42 17.71 0.94
CA VAL A 356 11.01 17.94 0.70
C VAL A 356 10.51 18.85 1.81
N TYR A 357 10.06 20.05 1.44
CA TYR A 357 9.54 21.00 2.41
C TYR A 357 8.22 20.50 2.98
N ASP A 358 8.11 20.55 4.31
CA ASP A 358 6.83 20.39 4.98
C ASP A 358 5.97 21.64 4.74
N GLN A 359 5.00 21.52 3.84
CA GLN A 359 4.08 22.62 3.54
C GLN A 359 3.02 22.83 4.63
N THR A 360 2.88 21.87 5.53
CA THR A 360 1.83 21.84 6.56
C THR A 360 2.24 22.67 7.78
N GLY A 361 3.54 22.76 8.05
CA GLY A 361 4.08 23.35 9.27
C GLY A 361 3.91 22.46 10.51
N LEU A 362 3.54 21.19 10.34
CA LEU A 362 3.37 20.22 11.43
C LEU A 362 4.56 19.27 11.57
N GLU A 363 5.28 19.00 10.48
CA GLU A 363 6.37 18.02 10.45
C GLU A 363 7.70 18.71 10.09
N GLU A 364 8.80 18.01 10.28
CA GLU A 364 10.09 18.49 9.76
C GLU A 364 10.12 18.28 8.24
N ASP A 365 10.97 19.06 7.56
CA ASP A 365 11.28 18.76 6.17
C ASP A 365 11.79 17.32 6.08
N ASP A 366 11.29 16.57 5.09
CA ASP A 366 11.85 15.25 4.83
C ASP A 366 13.17 15.41 4.08
N VAL A 367 14.24 14.96 4.72
CA VAL A 367 15.62 15.14 4.28
C VAL A 367 16.32 13.79 4.43
N ASP A 368 16.76 13.23 3.32
CA ASP A 368 17.63 12.07 3.32
C ASP A 368 18.60 12.08 2.13
N CYS A 369 19.45 11.07 2.02
CA CYS A 369 20.37 10.85 0.92
C CYS A 369 20.07 9.52 0.19
N GLY A 370 20.17 9.54 -1.13
CA GLY A 370 20.18 8.35 -1.97
C GLY A 370 21.44 8.25 -2.83
N LEU A 371 21.53 7.16 -3.57
CA LEU A 371 22.64 6.85 -4.47
C LEU A 371 22.14 6.81 -5.92
N VAL A 372 22.92 7.39 -6.84
CA VAL A 372 22.82 7.16 -8.29
C VAL A 372 24.13 6.55 -8.78
N GLY A 373 24.06 5.49 -9.57
CA GLY A 373 25.26 4.85 -10.14
C GLY A 373 24.98 3.48 -10.77
N SER A 374 25.12 2.40 -9.99
CA SER A 374 24.75 1.04 -10.43
C SER A 374 23.25 0.90 -10.62
N MET A 375 22.52 1.46 -9.66
CA MET A 375 21.08 1.58 -9.60
C MET A 375 20.75 2.81 -8.75
N THR A 376 19.60 3.42 -9.03
CA THR A 376 19.12 4.55 -8.24
C THR A 376 18.24 4.06 -7.11
N TRP A 377 18.55 4.47 -5.87
CA TRP A 377 17.85 4.01 -4.68
C TRP A 377 18.02 4.96 -3.49
N CYS A 378 17.05 4.98 -2.57
CA CYS A 378 17.09 5.70 -1.29
C CYS A 378 16.59 4.81 -0.14
N PHE A 379 17.24 4.85 1.02
CA PHE A 379 16.80 4.14 2.23
C PHE A 379 16.20 5.09 3.26
N PHE A 380 14.94 5.49 3.08
CA PHE A 380 14.24 6.49 3.91
C PHE A 380 14.28 6.25 5.43
N MET A 381 14.45 4.99 5.86
CA MET A 381 14.50 4.63 7.27
C MET A 381 15.92 4.66 7.87
N TYR A 382 16.96 4.79 7.06
CA TYR A 382 18.35 4.56 7.49
C TYR A 382 19.07 5.84 7.92
N LYS A 383 18.44 7.01 7.72
CA LYS A 383 18.98 8.35 8.03
C LYS A 383 20.35 8.54 7.40
N MET A 384 20.42 8.33 6.09
CA MET A 384 21.65 8.41 5.30
C MET A 384 22.24 9.83 5.31
N ASP A 385 21.39 10.85 5.45
CA ASP A 385 21.82 12.24 5.64
C ASP A 385 22.55 12.53 6.96
N GLN A 386 22.57 11.57 7.89
CA GLN A 386 23.31 11.60 9.15
C GLN A 386 24.52 10.64 9.14
N ARG A 387 24.92 10.18 7.96
CA ARG A 387 26.05 9.26 7.77
C ARG A 387 27.11 9.89 6.87
N PRO A 388 28.39 9.51 7.05
CA PRO A 388 29.42 9.89 6.11
C PRO A 388 29.21 9.23 4.73
N PRO A 389 29.69 9.83 3.64
CA PRO A 389 29.56 9.26 2.29
C PRO A 389 29.99 7.80 2.16
N GLU A 390 31.10 7.42 2.82
CA GLU A 390 31.62 6.05 2.80
C GLU A 390 30.62 5.03 3.37
N ASP A 391 29.91 5.40 4.43
CA ASP A 391 28.88 4.57 5.05
C ASP A 391 27.68 4.39 4.12
N VAL A 392 27.26 5.47 3.44
CA VAL A 392 26.15 5.42 2.46
C VAL A 392 26.51 4.48 1.31
N TYR A 393 27.68 4.65 0.68
CA TYR A 393 28.13 3.73 -0.39
C TYR A 393 28.20 2.28 0.10
N ALA A 394 28.72 2.04 1.31
CA ALA A 394 28.85 0.70 1.86
C ALA A 394 27.49 0.01 2.06
N ILE A 395 26.50 0.71 2.60
CA ILE A 395 25.16 0.14 2.80
C ILE A 395 24.52 -0.22 1.45
N HIS A 396 24.57 0.68 0.47
CA HIS A 396 24.05 0.41 -0.87
C HIS A 396 24.76 -0.77 -1.53
N CYS A 397 26.09 -0.86 -1.40
CA CYS A 397 26.87 -1.96 -1.94
C CYS A 397 26.45 -3.30 -1.33
N TYR A 398 26.32 -3.36 0.00
CA TYR A 398 25.85 -4.56 0.68
C TYR A 398 24.47 -5.00 0.18
N TRP A 399 23.51 -4.06 0.12
CA TRP A 399 22.15 -4.36 -0.30
C TRP A 399 22.07 -4.85 -1.75
N GLU A 400 22.81 -4.24 -2.68
CA GLU A 400 22.87 -4.73 -4.06
C GLU A 400 23.44 -6.15 -4.10
N MET A 401 24.47 -6.46 -3.29
CA MET A 401 25.03 -7.82 -3.22
C MET A 401 24.06 -8.82 -2.58
N GLN A 402 23.17 -8.38 -1.67
CA GLN A 402 22.11 -9.22 -1.12
C GLN A 402 21.05 -9.53 -2.18
N ASN A 403 20.62 -8.53 -2.97
CA ASN A 403 19.68 -8.72 -4.07
C ASN A 403 20.24 -9.64 -5.18
N GLU A 404 21.56 -9.62 -5.39
CA GLU A 404 22.27 -10.52 -6.31
C GLU A 404 22.55 -11.92 -5.71
N GLU A 405 21.99 -12.24 -4.53
CA GLU A 405 22.19 -13.50 -3.79
C GLU A 405 23.68 -13.81 -3.51
N LEU A 406 24.52 -12.77 -3.44
CA LEU A 406 25.93 -12.88 -3.09
C LEU A 406 26.16 -12.71 -1.59
N ILE A 407 25.16 -12.19 -0.88
CA ILE A 407 25.11 -12.14 0.59
C ILE A 407 23.75 -12.66 1.04
N GLN A 408 23.76 -13.57 2.02
CA GLN A 408 22.56 -14.03 2.68
C GLN A 408 22.64 -13.68 4.16
N GLU A 409 21.73 -12.83 4.62
CA GLU A 409 21.60 -12.46 6.03
C GLU A 409 20.56 -13.35 6.72
N THR A 410 20.85 -13.76 7.96
CA THR A 410 19.97 -14.60 8.77
C THR A 410 19.90 -14.03 10.19
N GLU A 411 18.68 -13.71 10.64
CA GLU A 411 18.40 -13.38 12.03
C GLU A 411 18.52 -14.64 12.90
N ILE A 412 19.25 -14.53 14.01
CA ILE A 412 19.56 -15.66 14.87
C ILE A 412 18.55 -15.75 16.02
N THR A 413 17.80 -16.85 16.03
CA THR A 413 16.80 -17.14 17.07
C THR A 413 17.38 -17.92 18.26
N ASP A 414 18.45 -18.68 18.06
CA ASP A 414 19.23 -19.33 19.12
C ASP A 414 20.65 -18.75 19.17
N PRO A 415 20.94 -17.83 20.11
CA PRO A 415 22.27 -17.23 20.25
C PRO A 415 23.41 -18.23 20.45
N GLN A 416 23.13 -19.50 20.83
CA GLN A 416 24.16 -20.53 20.99
C GLN A 416 24.65 -21.11 19.67
N GLU A 417 23.86 -21.06 18.59
CA GLU A 417 24.20 -21.66 17.29
C GLU A 417 25.53 -21.10 16.74
N TYR A 418 25.73 -19.80 16.92
CA TYR A 418 26.91 -19.08 16.41
C TYR A 418 27.84 -18.58 17.51
N ALA A 419 27.65 -18.97 18.78
CA ALA A 419 28.41 -18.44 19.92
C ALA A 419 29.94 -18.56 19.77
N GLN A 420 30.43 -19.55 19.01
CA GLN A 420 31.86 -19.72 18.74
C GLN A 420 32.48 -18.55 17.94
N LEU A 421 31.69 -17.81 17.17
CA LEU A 421 32.15 -16.64 16.41
C LEU A 421 32.60 -15.50 17.33
N LEU A 422 32.10 -15.44 18.58
CA LEU A 422 32.55 -14.45 19.57
C LEU A 422 34.06 -14.55 19.87
N ASN A 423 34.67 -15.72 19.68
CA ASN A 423 36.11 -15.92 19.85
C ASN A 423 36.95 -15.17 18.81
N GLN A 424 36.35 -14.62 17.75
CA GLN A 424 37.04 -13.81 16.76
C GLN A 424 37.36 -12.40 17.28
N TRP A 425 36.64 -11.93 18.30
CA TRP A 425 36.91 -10.64 18.91
C TRP A 425 38.22 -10.67 19.70
N SER A 426 39.17 -9.82 19.32
CA SER A 426 40.49 -9.70 19.95
C SER A 426 40.68 -8.41 20.75
N GLY A 427 39.64 -7.57 20.85
CA GLY A 427 39.65 -6.33 21.61
C GLY A 427 39.43 -6.51 23.11
N LYS A 428 39.06 -5.42 23.80
CA LYS A 428 38.73 -5.47 25.23
C LYS A 428 37.51 -6.39 25.48
N PRO A 429 37.41 -7.04 26.65
CA PRO A 429 36.29 -7.93 26.95
C PRO A 429 34.92 -7.26 26.76
N LEU A 430 34.01 -7.96 26.09
CA LEU A 430 32.62 -7.55 25.87
C LEU A 430 31.76 -8.00 27.05
N GLU A 431 30.84 -7.13 27.49
CA GLU A 431 29.83 -7.44 28.48
C GLU A 431 28.54 -7.91 27.79
N SER A 432 28.03 -9.07 28.21
CA SER A 432 26.77 -9.67 27.73
C SER A 432 26.60 -9.73 26.20
N PRO A 433 27.60 -10.21 25.44
CA PRO A 433 27.47 -10.28 23.99
C PRO A 433 26.38 -11.26 23.58
N THR A 434 25.51 -10.86 22.66
CA THR A 434 24.45 -11.69 22.09
C THR A 434 24.45 -11.53 20.58
N ILE A 435 24.67 -12.61 19.84
CA ILE A 435 24.63 -12.60 18.38
C ILE A 435 23.18 -12.44 17.95
N THR A 436 22.94 -11.45 17.09
CA THR A 436 21.61 -11.13 16.56
C THR A 436 21.50 -11.55 15.10
N ASP A 437 22.58 -11.41 14.32
CA ASP A 437 22.56 -11.62 12.87
C ASP A 437 23.84 -12.27 12.37
N VAL A 438 23.72 -13.04 11.29
CA VAL A 438 24.86 -13.62 10.57
C VAL A 438 24.67 -13.41 9.07
N ALA A 439 25.68 -12.86 8.41
CA ALA A 439 25.77 -12.78 6.96
C ALA A 439 26.72 -13.86 6.43
N GLU A 440 26.21 -14.67 5.51
CA GLU A 440 27.03 -15.53 4.66
C GLU A 440 27.41 -14.80 3.38
N VAL A 441 28.72 -14.60 3.16
CA VAL A 441 29.28 -13.87 2.03
C VAL A 441 29.83 -14.83 0.99
N SER A 442 29.37 -14.68 -0.25
CA SER A 442 29.77 -15.52 -1.38
C SER A 442 31.27 -15.41 -1.67
N PRO A 443 31.98 -16.55 -1.90
CA PRO A 443 33.38 -16.54 -2.32
C PRO A 443 33.65 -15.75 -3.61
N LYS A 444 32.61 -15.49 -4.43
CA LYS A 444 32.71 -14.66 -5.63
C LYS A 444 33.12 -13.22 -5.33
N LEU A 445 32.76 -12.72 -4.14
CA LEU A 445 33.13 -11.39 -3.66
C LEU A 445 34.58 -11.31 -3.17
N LYS A 446 35.30 -12.45 -3.12
CA LYS A 446 36.71 -12.55 -2.71
C LYS A 446 37.00 -11.97 -1.32
N THR A 447 36.02 -12.03 -0.43
CA THR A 447 36.22 -11.69 0.98
C THR A 447 37.02 -12.79 1.69
N PRO A 448 37.88 -12.45 2.67
CA PRO A 448 38.60 -13.43 3.47
C PRO A 448 37.70 -14.36 4.29
N GLY A 449 36.61 -13.81 4.86
CA GLY A 449 35.63 -14.53 5.66
C GLY A 449 34.39 -14.90 4.85
N ARG A 450 33.87 -16.12 5.06
CA ARG A 450 32.56 -16.58 4.55
C ARG A 450 31.42 -16.17 5.47
N PHE A 451 31.65 -16.11 6.78
CA PHE A 451 30.63 -15.75 7.76
C PHE A 451 31.08 -14.52 8.52
N VAL A 452 30.18 -13.55 8.62
CA VAL A 452 30.35 -12.34 9.41
C VAL A 452 29.16 -12.23 10.34
N ALA A 453 29.39 -12.12 11.65
CA ALA A 453 28.32 -12.06 12.63
C ALA A 453 28.23 -10.69 13.29
N LEU A 454 27.00 -10.26 13.58
CA LEU A 454 26.70 -9.07 14.37
C LEU A 454 26.26 -9.50 15.77
N ALA A 455 26.80 -8.86 16.79
CA ALA A 455 26.36 -9.07 18.17
C ALA A 455 26.13 -7.74 18.89
N THR A 456 25.05 -7.63 19.65
CA THR A 456 24.86 -6.54 20.61
C THR A 456 25.70 -6.82 21.86
N ALA A 457 26.37 -5.81 22.42
CA ALA A 457 27.12 -5.94 23.66
C ALA A 457 27.27 -4.59 24.38
N ARG A 458 27.99 -4.58 25.51
CA ARG A 458 28.57 -3.38 26.09
C ARG A 458 30.10 -3.46 26.11
N LEU A 459 30.76 -2.33 25.83
CA LEU A 459 32.21 -2.19 25.90
C LEU A 459 32.57 -0.94 26.70
N ASP A 460 33.35 -1.10 27.78
CA ASP A 460 33.68 -0.01 28.71
C ASP A 460 32.42 0.75 29.24
N GLY A 461 31.30 0.04 29.41
CA GLY A 461 30.02 0.59 29.88
C GLY A 461 29.14 1.25 28.81
N GLU A 462 29.62 1.36 27.56
CA GLU A 462 28.85 1.91 26.44
C GLU A 462 28.14 0.79 25.67
N GLU A 463 26.86 0.99 25.33
CA GLU A 463 26.11 0.08 24.46
C GLU A 463 26.55 0.22 22.99
N GLY A 464 26.51 -0.88 22.25
CA GLY A 464 26.81 -0.86 20.82
C GLY A 464 26.79 -2.26 20.22
N TRP A 465 27.45 -2.37 19.09
CA TRP A 465 27.52 -3.60 18.31
C TRP A 465 28.97 -3.98 18.04
N VAL A 466 29.24 -5.28 18.07
CA VAL A 466 30.49 -5.85 17.58
C VAL A 466 30.20 -6.62 16.29
N VAL A 467 31.01 -6.39 15.26
CA VAL A 467 31.04 -7.22 14.06
C VAL A 467 32.22 -8.18 14.17
N LEU A 468 31.96 -9.46 13.95
CA LEU A 468 32.90 -10.57 14.08
C LEU A 468 33.29 -11.04 12.66
N ASP A 469 34.45 -10.57 12.19
CA ASP A 469 34.98 -10.80 10.84
C ASP A 469 36.49 -11.12 10.90
N GLY A 470 36.86 -12.03 11.81
CA GLY A 470 38.24 -12.44 12.03
C GLY A 470 39.15 -11.25 12.39
N PRO A 471 40.29 -11.06 11.69
CA PRO A 471 41.19 -9.92 11.92
C PRO A 471 40.58 -8.54 11.68
N ARG A 472 39.40 -8.47 11.02
CA ARG A 472 38.71 -7.23 10.69
C ARG A 472 37.60 -6.87 11.67
N SER A 473 37.37 -7.71 12.69
CA SER A 473 36.33 -7.48 13.69
C SER A 473 36.40 -6.07 14.28
N ALA A 474 35.26 -5.40 14.41
CA ALA A 474 35.19 -3.98 14.77
C ALA A 474 34.04 -3.71 15.76
N TRP A 475 34.24 -2.69 16.59
CA TRP A 475 33.24 -2.17 17.53
C TRP A 475 32.57 -0.92 16.94
N TYR A 476 31.24 -0.87 17.02
CA TYR A 476 30.38 0.22 16.57
C TYR A 476 29.60 0.75 17.78
N PRO A 477 30.05 1.84 18.42
CA PRO A 477 29.37 2.38 19.58
C PRO A 477 28.02 2.99 19.18
N LYS A 478 27.01 2.83 20.04
CA LYS A 478 25.67 3.41 19.82
C LYS A 478 25.67 4.92 19.74
N SER A 479 26.61 5.59 20.42
CA SER A 479 26.77 7.06 20.34
C SER A 479 27.28 7.57 18.99
N GLU A 480 27.65 6.68 18.06
CA GLU A 480 28.12 7.01 16.70
C GLU A 480 27.10 6.68 15.63
N GLN A 481 25.89 6.29 16.01
CA GLN A 481 24.87 5.88 15.05
C GLN A 481 23.60 6.72 15.19
N PRO A 482 22.84 6.91 14.09
CA PRO A 482 21.50 7.48 14.16
C PRO A 482 20.57 6.67 15.07
N ASN A 483 19.57 7.34 15.64
CA ASN A 483 18.54 6.68 16.41
C ASN A 483 17.67 5.76 15.51
N ASN A 484 17.06 4.73 16.11
CA ASN A 484 16.05 3.82 15.53
C ASN A 484 16.55 2.70 14.60
N PHE A 485 17.48 2.94 13.66
CA PHE A 485 17.88 1.90 12.70
C PHE A 485 19.39 1.86 12.44
N ASN A 486 19.98 0.66 12.58
CA ASN A 486 21.43 0.48 12.61
C ASN A 486 21.88 -0.67 11.69
N PRO A 487 22.17 -0.39 10.40
CA PRO A 487 22.62 -1.37 9.40
C PRO A 487 24.11 -1.70 9.58
N ILE A 488 24.52 -2.08 10.80
CA ILE A 488 25.94 -2.22 11.17
C ILE A 488 26.63 -3.29 10.33
N LEU A 489 25.94 -4.40 10.06
CA LEU A 489 26.48 -5.48 9.24
C LEU A 489 26.71 -5.01 7.79
N ASN A 490 25.75 -4.28 7.22
CA ASN A 490 25.82 -3.71 5.88
C ASN A 490 26.98 -2.72 5.76
N LEU A 491 27.10 -1.83 6.75
CA LEU A 491 28.21 -0.88 6.86
C LEU A 491 29.55 -1.61 6.85
N HIS A 492 29.72 -2.59 7.73
CA HIS A 492 30.99 -3.29 7.87
C HIS A 492 31.39 -4.00 6.58
N ILE A 493 30.52 -4.85 6.05
CA ILE A 493 30.82 -5.67 4.87
C ILE A 493 30.96 -4.78 3.63
N GLY A 494 30.10 -3.77 3.47
CA GLY A 494 30.19 -2.82 2.36
C GLY A 494 31.50 -2.04 2.34
N HIS A 495 31.97 -1.55 3.50
CA HIS A 495 33.29 -0.91 3.62
C HIS A 495 34.41 -1.84 3.15
N GLN A 496 34.34 -3.12 3.54
CA GLN A 496 35.32 -4.12 3.13
C GLN A 496 35.29 -4.41 1.63
N LEU A 497 34.10 -4.47 1.03
CA LEU A 497 33.94 -4.70 -0.41
C LEU A 497 34.44 -3.52 -1.24
N LEU A 498 34.27 -2.30 -0.74
CA LEU A 498 34.69 -1.08 -1.43
C LEU A 498 36.13 -0.65 -1.10
N GLY A 499 36.80 -1.34 -0.18
CA GLY A 499 38.19 -1.04 0.21
C GLY A 499 38.33 0.26 1.00
N PHE A 500 37.33 0.63 1.80
CA PHE A 500 37.43 1.77 2.71
C PHE A 500 38.19 1.35 3.97
N GLU A 501 39.42 1.86 4.13
CA GLU A 501 40.33 1.50 5.24
C GLU A 501 40.31 2.50 6.40
N GLU A 502 39.76 3.70 6.19
CA GLU A 502 39.84 4.79 7.17
C GLU A 502 38.71 4.72 8.22
N SER A 503 39.08 4.91 9.49
CA SER A 503 38.09 5.12 10.56
C SER A 503 37.38 6.45 10.33
N VAL A 504 36.08 6.40 10.05
CA VAL A 504 35.27 7.60 9.79
C VAL A 504 34.72 8.19 11.09
N ASP A 505 34.88 9.50 11.28
CA ASP A 505 34.28 10.23 12.41
C ASP A 505 32.77 10.43 12.19
N ARG A 506 31.99 9.40 12.55
CA ARG A 506 30.53 9.39 12.39
C ARG A 506 29.82 10.43 13.26
N LYS A 507 30.39 10.76 14.43
CA LYS A 507 29.80 11.75 15.36
C LYS A 507 29.61 13.12 14.72
N LYS A 508 30.49 13.48 13.78
CA LYS A 508 30.41 14.74 13.03
C LYS A 508 29.14 14.84 12.15
N PHE A 509 28.58 13.72 11.72
CA PHE A 509 27.42 13.66 10.82
C PHE A 509 26.09 13.51 11.56
N LEU A 510 26.12 13.05 12.80
CA LEU A 510 24.93 12.97 13.63
C LEU A 510 24.37 14.37 13.86
N ARG A 511 23.09 14.56 13.52
CA ARG A 511 22.40 15.79 13.87
C ARG A 511 21.99 15.72 15.32
N SER A 512 22.16 16.82 16.04
CA SER A 512 21.34 17.03 17.25
C SER A 512 19.88 17.00 16.84
N ASP A 513 19.00 16.53 17.72
CA ASP A 513 17.55 16.62 17.51
C ASP A 513 17.22 17.98 16.89
N SER A 514 16.57 17.96 15.73
CA SER A 514 16.18 19.17 15.02
C SER A 514 15.46 20.11 15.99
N PRO A 515 15.62 21.43 15.84
CA PRO A 515 14.91 22.37 16.70
C PRO A 515 13.41 22.11 16.56
N GLN A 516 12.83 21.48 17.59
CA GLN A 516 11.40 21.27 17.65
C GLN A 516 10.73 22.63 17.63
N ARG A 517 9.70 22.77 16.78
CA ARG A 517 8.85 23.96 16.78
C ARG A 517 8.36 24.20 18.21
N SER A 518 8.28 25.46 18.62
CA SER A 518 7.66 25.76 19.90
C SER A 518 6.20 25.30 19.86
N PRO A 519 5.63 24.89 21.02
CA PRO A 519 4.20 24.56 21.12
C PRO A 519 3.29 25.62 20.49
N ALA A 520 3.62 26.90 20.62
CA ALA A 520 2.86 28.00 20.04
C ALA A 520 2.90 28.00 18.50
N GLU A 521 4.07 27.75 17.89
CA GLU A 521 4.21 27.65 16.43
C GLU A 521 3.45 26.44 15.88
N PHE A 522 3.52 25.31 16.58
CA PHE A 522 2.77 24.10 16.21
C PHE A 522 1.26 24.33 16.23
N VAL A 523 0.75 24.97 17.29
CA VAL A 523 -0.68 25.35 17.38
C VAL A 523 -1.09 26.24 16.21
N VAL A 524 -0.29 27.25 15.86
CA VAL A 524 -0.59 28.14 14.73
C VAL A 524 -0.64 27.39 13.40
N ALA A 525 0.29 26.47 13.16
CA ALA A 525 0.31 25.65 11.94
C ALA A 525 -0.91 24.73 11.86
N TYR A 526 -1.24 24.02 12.94
CA TYR A 526 -2.39 23.13 12.99
C TYR A 526 -3.72 23.88 12.82
N GLU A 527 -3.84 25.04 13.46
CA GLU A 527 -5.00 25.94 13.34
C GLU A 527 -5.19 26.49 11.91
N LYS A 528 -4.08 26.80 11.22
CA LYS A 528 -4.11 27.20 9.80
C LYS A 528 -4.72 26.08 8.95
N LEU A 529 -4.31 24.83 9.17
CA LEU A 529 -4.85 23.68 8.43
C LEU A 529 -6.32 23.42 8.78
N MET A 530 -6.74 23.53 10.04
CA MET A 530 -8.17 23.45 10.38
C MET A 530 -8.99 24.55 9.69
N ASN A 531 -8.43 25.74 9.48
CA ASN A 531 -9.08 26.80 8.72
C ASN A 531 -9.14 26.50 7.20
N GLU A 532 -8.12 25.84 6.65
CA GLU A 532 -8.13 25.31 5.27
C GLU A 532 -9.16 24.18 5.12
N ALA A 533 -9.31 23.31 6.11
CA ALA A 533 -10.34 22.28 6.12
C ALA A 533 -11.77 22.86 6.13
N ALA A 534 -11.94 24.07 6.70
CA ALA A 534 -13.24 24.76 6.72
C ALA A 534 -13.55 25.52 5.41
N ASN A 535 -12.55 26.12 4.78
CA ASN A 535 -12.75 27.11 3.72
C ASN A 535 -12.06 26.76 2.39
N GLY A 536 -11.29 25.67 2.36
CA GLY A 536 -10.53 25.24 1.21
C GLY A 536 -11.40 24.63 0.12
N PRO A 537 -10.82 24.39 -1.07
CA PRO A 537 -11.47 23.61 -2.11
C PRO A 537 -11.73 22.17 -1.65
N VAL A 538 -12.68 21.48 -2.27
CA VAL A 538 -13.16 20.14 -1.87
C VAL A 538 -12.03 19.14 -1.67
N TYR A 539 -11.07 19.06 -2.61
CA TYR A 539 -9.91 18.15 -2.50
C TYR A 539 -9.09 18.42 -1.22
N ARG A 540 -8.91 19.69 -0.85
CA ARG A 540 -8.15 20.07 0.35
C ARG A 540 -8.94 19.79 1.63
N GLN A 541 -10.25 19.93 1.60
CA GLN A 541 -11.10 19.50 2.73
C GLN A 541 -11.02 17.98 2.93
N LYS A 542 -11.09 17.21 1.84
CA LYS A 542 -10.96 15.75 1.83
C LYS A 542 -9.61 15.32 2.39
N GLU A 543 -8.51 15.88 1.90
CA GLU A 543 -7.15 15.62 2.40
C GLU A 543 -7.05 15.85 3.92
N LEU A 544 -7.58 16.97 4.41
CA LEU A 544 -7.41 17.35 5.82
C LEU A 544 -8.37 16.62 6.77
N LEU A 545 -9.59 16.32 6.33
CA LEU A 545 -10.62 15.72 7.19
C LEU A 545 -10.70 14.19 7.04
N CYS A 546 -10.54 13.67 5.83
CA CYS A 546 -10.73 12.25 5.53
C CYS A 546 -9.42 11.45 5.55
N GLU A 547 -8.27 12.09 5.32
CA GLU A 547 -6.97 11.42 5.35
C GLU A 547 -6.25 11.56 6.70
N HIS A 548 -4.96 11.22 6.73
CA HIS A 548 -4.26 10.93 7.98
C HIS A 548 -3.57 12.15 8.62
N LEU A 549 -3.31 13.24 7.89
CA LEU A 549 -2.47 14.34 8.36
C LEU A 549 -2.90 14.94 9.71
N LEU A 550 -4.11 15.50 9.80
CA LEU A 550 -4.60 16.09 11.05
C LEU A 550 -4.81 15.02 12.13
N SER A 551 -5.16 13.79 11.74
CA SER A 551 -5.39 12.69 12.67
C SER A 551 -4.11 12.21 13.35
N ASN A 552 -3.00 12.12 12.62
CA ASN A 552 -1.70 11.67 13.10
C ASN A 552 -1.07 12.71 14.05
N GLN A 553 -1.35 13.98 13.81
CA GLN A 553 -0.81 15.11 14.57
C GLN A 553 -1.73 15.57 15.72
N PHE A 554 -2.84 14.86 15.98
CA PHE A 554 -3.83 15.23 16.99
C PHE A 554 -3.22 15.29 18.40
N ASP A 555 -2.47 14.28 18.85
CA ASP A 555 -1.91 14.28 20.21
C ASP A 555 -0.88 15.38 20.42
N ALA A 556 -0.01 15.61 19.44
CA ALA A 556 0.97 16.70 19.47
C ALA A 556 0.27 18.06 19.55
N TYR A 557 -0.84 18.25 18.82
CA TYR A 557 -1.65 19.44 18.90
C TYR A 557 -2.27 19.62 20.29
N ILE A 558 -2.88 18.58 20.84
CA ILE A 558 -3.48 18.62 22.19
C ILE A 558 -2.43 18.98 23.25
N ASP A 559 -1.26 18.35 23.21
CA ASP A 559 -0.18 18.62 24.16
C ASP A 559 0.34 20.06 24.03
N ALA A 560 0.50 20.54 22.79
CA ALA A 560 0.92 21.92 22.53
C ALA A 560 -0.11 22.96 23.01
N VAL A 561 -1.41 22.69 22.84
CA VAL A 561 -2.49 23.54 23.35
C VAL A 561 -2.53 23.53 24.89
N CYS A 562 -2.33 22.36 25.51
CA CYS A 562 -2.27 22.25 26.97
C CYS A 562 -1.10 23.06 27.54
N GLU A 563 0.08 22.99 26.91
CA GLU A 563 1.25 23.75 27.34
C GLU A 563 1.06 25.26 27.18
N THR A 564 0.47 25.70 26.05
CA THR A 564 0.29 27.12 25.75
C THR A 564 -0.86 27.78 26.53
N ARG A 565 -1.97 27.06 26.78
CA ARG A 565 -3.16 27.60 27.47
C ARG A 565 -3.25 27.21 28.94
N GLY A 566 -2.49 26.22 29.41
CA GLY A 566 -2.55 25.70 30.78
C GLY A 566 -3.88 25.01 31.11
N LEU A 567 -4.54 24.41 30.12
CA LEU A 567 -5.84 23.73 30.28
C LEU A 567 -5.67 22.23 30.54
N PRO A 568 -6.65 21.56 31.19
CA PRO A 568 -6.66 20.11 31.32
C PRO A 568 -6.74 19.42 29.95
N LYS A 569 -5.98 18.34 29.77
CA LYS A 569 -5.93 17.58 28.51
C LYS A 569 -7.31 17.09 28.04
N SER A 570 -8.14 16.58 28.96
CA SER A 570 -9.50 16.14 28.67
C SER A 570 -10.38 17.25 28.06
N MET A 571 -10.33 18.46 28.63
CA MET A 571 -11.05 19.62 28.11
C MET A 571 -10.59 19.98 26.70
N VAL A 572 -9.28 20.00 26.44
CA VAL A 572 -8.71 20.33 25.13
C VAL A 572 -9.07 19.28 24.07
N VAL A 573 -9.03 17.98 24.42
CA VAL A 573 -9.46 16.89 23.53
C VAL A 573 -10.93 17.07 23.14
N VAL A 574 -11.80 17.34 24.12
CA VAL A 574 -13.23 17.57 23.88
C VAL A 574 -13.46 18.78 22.97
N GLU A 575 -12.89 19.95 23.28
CA GLU A 575 -13.01 21.16 22.46
C GLU A 575 -12.56 20.91 21.01
N THR A 576 -11.43 20.23 20.83
CA THR A 576 -10.84 20.00 19.51
C THR A 576 -11.66 18.99 18.70
N TYR A 577 -12.09 17.90 19.33
CA TYR A 577 -12.90 16.89 18.65
C TYR A 577 -14.28 17.43 18.24
N GLU A 578 -14.93 18.21 19.11
CA GLU A 578 -16.20 18.86 18.78
C GLU A 578 -16.06 19.86 17.62
N ARG A 579 -14.92 20.54 17.52
CA ARG A 579 -14.62 21.36 16.34
C ARG A 579 -14.47 20.53 15.06
N PHE A 580 -13.84 19.35 15.11
CA PHE A 580 -13.80 18.46 13.95
C PHE A 580 -15.19 17.97 13.51
N LEU A 581 -16.09 17.73 14.47
CA LEU A 581 -17.49 17.43 14.16
C LEU A 581 -18.20 18.58 13.44
N GLU A 582 -17.94 19.82 13.87
CA GLU A 582 -18.46 21.02 13.18
C GLU A 582 -17.89 21.17 11.77
N LEU A 583 -16.58 20.94 11.60
CA LEU A 583 -15.92 20.96 10.29
C LEU A 583 -16.49 19.90 9.36
N ALA A 584 -16.64 18.66 9.83
CA ALA A 584 -17.26 17.58 9.06
C ALA A 584 -18.71 17.92 8.66
N ALA A 585 -19.48 18.55 9.53
CA ALA A 585 -20.84 18.99 9.21
C ALA A 585 -20.90 20.12 8.17
N GLN A 586 -19.88 20.98 8.14
CA GLN A 586 -19.76 22.12 7.22
C GLN A 586 -19.06 21.76 5.90
N ALA A 587 -18.43 20.59 5.82
CA ALA A 587 -17.75 20.11 4.63
C ALA A 587 -18.69 20.06 3.40
N ASP A 588 -18.06 20.13 2.23
CA ASP A 588 -18.75 20.00 0.95
C ASP A 588 -19.63 18.74 0.91
N GLU A 589 -20.80 18.84 0.30
CA GLU A 589 -21.79 17.76 0.27
C GLU A 589 -21.23 16.48 -0.33
N SER A 590 -20.31 16.57 -1.30
CA SER A 590 -19.70 15.42 -1.96
C SER A 590 -18.79 14.58 -1.06
N ILE A 591 -18.27 15.15 0.04
CA ILE A 591 -17.34 14.46 0.96
C ILE A 591 -17.86 14.34 2.40
N ARG A 592 -18.98 15.01 2.71
CA ARG A 592 -19.51 15.13 4.09
C ARG A 592 -19.68 13.78 4.78
N GLU A 593 -20.25 12.79 4.09
CA GLU A 593 -20.45 11.46 4.67
C GLU A 593 -19.13 10.74 4.94
N ALA A 594 -18.16 10.86 4.02
CA ALA A 594 -16.84 10.26 4.16
C ALA A 594 -16.09 10.81 5.38
N CYS A 595 -16.30 12.08 5.76
CA CYS A 595 -15.68 12.65 6.97
C CYS A 595 -16.05 11.89 8.26
N TYR A 596 -17.20 11.23 8.32
CA TYR A 596 -17.66 10.47 9.48
C TYR A 596 -17.19 9.00 9.50
N ASP A 597 -16.38 8.57 8.54
CA ASP A 597 -15.85 7.21 8.50
C ASP A 597 -14.85 6.94 9.67
N SER A 598 -14.67 5.67 10.02
CA SER A 598 -13.83 5.25 11.16
C SER A 598 -12.31 5.45 10.93
N PHE A 599 -11.89 5.65 9.68
CA PHE A 599 -10.49 5.84 9.30
C PHE A 599 -10.07 7.30 9.18
N THR A 600 -11.00 8.25 9.38
CA THR A 600 -10.76 9.70 9.32
C THR A 600 -10.24 10.29 10.64
N VAL A 601 -10.08 11.62 10.69
CA VAL A 601 -9.75 12.34 11.92
C VAL A 601 -10.73 12.05 13.08
N LEU A 602 -12.02 11.89 12.77
CA LEU A 602 -13.05 11.60 13.77
C LEU A 602 -12.93 10.16 14.28
N GLY A 603 -12.81 9.18 13.39
CA GLY A 603 -12.73 7.78 13.80
C GLY A 603 -11.44 7.44 14.56
N ARG A 604 -10.29 7.89 14.06
CA ARG A 604 -8.96 7.61 14.67
C ARG A 604 -8.79 8.21 16.06
N ASN A 605 -9.49 9.31 16.37
CA ASN A 605 -9.39 10.00 17.66
C ASN A 605 -10.63 9.80 18.55
N PHE A 606 -11.60 8.99 18.13
CA PHE A 606 -12.86 8.81 18.87
C PHE A 606 -12.65 8.21 20.26
N GLU A 607 -11.76 7.22 20.42
CA GLU A 607 -11.50 6.63 21.73
C GLU A 607 -10.96 7.67 22.73
N LYS A 608 -10.02 8.51 22.29
CA LYS A 608 -9.46 9.59 23.13
C LYS A 608 -10.54 10.59 23.53
N TYR A 609 -11.45 10.91 22.60
CA TYR A 609 -12.60 11.76 22.88
C TYR A 609 -13.56 11.13 23.87
N VAL A 610 -13.84 9.84 23.76
CA VAL A 610 -14.65 9.09 24.73
C VAL A 610 -14.02 9.12 26.12
N ASP A 611 -12.71 8.86 26.24
CA ASP A 611 -12.01 8.90 27.52
C ASP A 611 -12.03 10.30 28.14
N ALA A 612 -11.89 11.34 27.31
CA ALA A 612 -12.01 12.73 27.74
C ALA A 612 -13.44 13.07 28.20
N LEU A 613 -14.49 12.62 27.49
CA LEU A 613 -15.89 12.80 27.93
C LEU A 613 -16.18 12.07 29.25
N VAL A 614 -15.59 10.90 29.48
CA VAL A 614 -15.72 10.20 30.77
C VAL A 614 -15.07 11.02 31.89
N ALA A 615 -13.87 11.58 31.66
CA ALA A 615 -13.17 12.41 32.62
C ALA A 615 -13.92 13.72 32.96
N GLU A 616 -14.60 14.31 31.97
CA GLU A 616 -15.44 15.50 32.12
C GLU A 616 -16.89 15.19 32.59
N GLU A 617 -17.17 13.94 32.98
CA GLU A 617 -18.50 13.47 33.40
C GLU A 617 -19.63 13.64 32.34
N ARG A 618 -19.28 13.80 31.06
CA ARG A 618 -20.19 14.00 29.91
C ARG A 618 -20.66 12.68 29.27
N LYS A 619 -21.01 11.68 30.08
CA LYS A 619 -21.36 10.33 29.59
C LYS A 619 -22.58 10.28 28.64
N SER A 620 -23.52 11.22 28.78
CA SER A 620 -24.68 11.33 27.88
C SER A 620 -24.27 11.62 26.43
N ASP A 621 -23.18 12.35 26.24
CA ASP A 621 -22.72 12.76 24.92
C ASP A 621 -22.09 11.58 24.19
N ILE A 622 -21.44 10.66 24.92
CA ILE A 622 -20.93 9.42 24.37
C ILE A 622 -22.07 8.60 23.74
N VAL A 623 -23.20 8.46 24.42
CA VAL A 623 -24.36 7.73 23.90
C VAL A 623 -24.89 8.38 22.62
N LYS A 624 -25.04 9.71 22.63
CA LYS A 624 -25.45 10.48 21.44
C LYS A 624 -24.51 10.22 20.25
N TRP A 625 -23.19 10.26 20.47
CA TRP A 625 -22.23 10.07 19.39
C TRP A 625 -22.14 8.61 18.92
N VAL A 626 -22.33 7.63 19.81
CA VAL A 626 -22.44 6.22 19.41
C VAL A 626 -23.60 6.02 18.45
N GLU A 627 -24.77 6.58 18.76
CA GLU A 627 -25.94 6.51 17.88
C GLU A 627 -25.69 7.23 16.54
N TRP A 628 -25.03 8.39 16.58
CA TRP A 628 -24.69 9.16 15.38
C TRP A 628 -23.72 8.43 14.44
N PHE A 629 -22.66 7.82 14.96
CA PHE A 629 -21.65 7.13 14.16
C PHE A 629 -22.08 5.73 13.71
N THR A 630 -23.07 5.12 14.36
CA THR A 630 -23.60 3.80 14.00
C THR A 630 -23.82 3.61 12.49
N PRO A 631 -24.58 4.44 11.77
CA PRO A 631 -24.82 4.23 10.32
C PRO A 631 -23.54 4.26 9.48
N TYR A 632 -22.49 4.94 9.91
CA TYR A 632 -21.24 5.07 9.16
C TYR A 632 -20.26 3.92 9.43
N TRP A 633 -20.34 3.29 10.61
CA TRP A 633 -19.33 2.33 11.09
C TRP A 633 -19.85 0.88 11.10
N GLN A 634 -20.47 0.45 9.99
CA GLN A 634 -21.09 -0.88 9.82
C GLN A 634 -20.07 -1.99 9.49
N HIS A 635 -18.91 -1.96 10.13
CA HIS A 635 -17.83 -2.94 9.97
C HIS A 635 -17.25 -3.33 11.34
N ASN A 636 -16.44 -4.39 11.37
CA ASN A 636 -15.96 -4.99 12.63
C ASN A 636 -15.18 -3.99 13.52
N LEU A 637 -14.23 -3.24 12.95
CA LEU A 637 -13.52 -2.20 13.71
C LEU A 637 -14.49 -1.17 14.32
N GLY A 638 -15.46 -0.73 13.53
CA GLY A 638 -16.47 0.25 13.92
C GLY A 638 -17.38 -0.21 15.05
N HIS A 639 -17.92 -1.43 14.94
CA HIS A 639 -18.69 -2.04 16.03
C HIS A 639 -17.84 -2.22 17.30
N GLY A 640 -16.55 -2.55 17.18
CA GLY A 640 -15.63 -2.60 18.33
C GLY A 640 -15.50 -1.26 19.05
N GLN A 641 -15.21 -0.19 18.30
CA GLN A 641 -15.05 1.15 18.85
C GLN A 641 -16.34 1.70 19.47
N LEU A 642 -17.48 1.57 18.78
CA LEU A 642 -18.79 2.03 19.28
C LEU A 642 -19.26 1.24 20.49
N GLY A 643 -19.06 -0.08 20.48
CA GLY A 643 -19.39 -0.96 21.60
C GLY A 643 -18.59 -0.59 22.86
N MET A 644 -17.28 -0.39 22.71
CA MET A 644 -16.41 0.04 23.81
C MET A 644 -16.80 1.41 24.35
N ALA A 645 -17.11 2.37 23.47
CA ALA A 645 -17.55 3.70 23.88
C ALA A 645 -18.85 3.65 24.70
N ALA A 646 -19.87 2.92 24.20
CA ALA A 646 -21.12 2.73 24.92
C ALA A 646 -20.92 2.02 26.28
N PHE A 647 -20.01 1.04 26.33
CA PHE A 647 -19.67 0.36 27.57
C PHE A 647 -19.03 1.31 28.60
N LYS A 648 -18.05 2.13 28.20
CA LYS A 648 -17.42 3.17 29.05
C LYS A 648 -18.46 4.19 29.57
N ALA A 649 -19.49 4.50 28.79
CA ALA A 649 -20.60 5.36 29.20
C ALA A 649 -21.60 4.70 30.17
N GLY A 650 -21.53 3.38 30.38
CA GLY A 650 -22.53 2.60 31.13
C GLY A 650 -23.82 2.33 30.34
N ALA A 651 -23.83 2.56 29.03
CA ALA A 651 -24.95 2.29 28.14
C ALA A 651 -24.89 0.85 27.61
N TYR A 652 -25.20 -0.10 28.49
CA TYR A 652 -25.03 -1.53 28.20
C TYR A 652 -25.89 -2.08 27.06
N GLU A 653 -27.06 -1.52 26.79
CA GLU A 653 -27.90 -1.98 25.67
C GLU A 653 -27.28 -1.65 24.29
N PRO A 654 -26.88 -0.39 23.98
CA PRO A 654 -26.11 -0.10 22.77
C PRO A 654 -24.80 -0.91 22.69
N ALA A 655 -24.06 -1.04 23.80
CA ALA A 655 -22.82 -1.80 23.83
C ALA A 655 -23.03 -3.28 23.47
N GLU A 656 -24.04 -3.94 24.06
CA GLU A 656 -24.39 -5.33 23.76
C GLU A 656 -24.72 -5.51 22.28
N ARG A 657 -25.46 -4.58 21.67
CA ARG A 657 -25.82 -4.64 20.24
C ARG A 657 -24.59 -4.65 19.34
N HIS A 658 -23.61 -3.78 19.57
CA HIS A 658 -22.41 -3.75 18.74
C HIS A 658 -21.52 -4.97 18.97
N PHE A 659 -21.33 -5.40 20.22
CA PHE A 659 -20.52 -6.60 20.51
C PHE A 659 -21.16 -7.90 20.00
N LEU A 660 -22.49 -8.01 20.00
CA LEU A 660 -23.19 -9.11 19.35
C LEU A 660 -22.91 -9.15 17.84
N SER A 661 -22.90 -7.99 17.18
CA SER A 661 -22.54 -7.92 15.76
C SER A 661 -21.13 -8.46 15.49
N LEU A 662 -20.17 -8.22 16.39
CA LEU A 662 -18.82 -8.81 16.29
C LEU A 662 -18.85 -10.33 16.53
N TYR A 663 -19.51 -10.76 17.60
CA TYR A 663 -19.63 -12.17 17.96
C TYR A 663 -20.26 -13.01 16.84
N GLU A 664 -21.22 -12.44 16.11
CA GLU A 664 -21.93 -13.12 15.02
C GLU A 664 -21.21 -13.08 13.67
N ARG A 665 -20.38 -12.06 13.41
CA ARG A 665 -19.77 -11.82 12.08
C ARG A 665 -18.27 -12.11 12.01
N MET A 666 -17.56 -12.18 13.14
CA MET A 666 -16.11 -12.44 13.15
C MET A 666 -15.80 -13.87 13.56
N ASP A 667 -15.13 -14.64 12.70
CA ASP A 667 -14.65 -15.99 13.07
C ASP A 667 -13.68 -15.96 14.26
N GLU A 668 -12.91 -14.87 14.35
CA GLU A 668 -11.92 -14.62 15.40
C GLU A 668 -12.42 -13.72 16.54
N TYR A 669 -13.74 -13.65 16.79
CA TYR A 669 -14.32 -12.81 17.86
C TYR A 669 -13.61 -12.97 19.21
N TYR A 670 -13.11 -14.18 19.47
CA TYR A 670 -12.47 -14.60 20.72
C TYR A 670 -11.11 -13.98 21.00
N ARG A 671 -10.53 -13.23 20.04
CA ARG A 671 -9.26 -12.51 20.22
C ARG A 671 -9.43 -11.12 20.83
N GLY A 672 -10.64 -10.55 20.75
CA GLY A 672 -10.91 -9.15 21.11
C GLY A 672 -11.42 -8.95 22.55
N GLU A 673 -10.96 -7.87 23.20
CA GLU A 673 -11.42 -7.45 24.54
C GLU A 673 -12.95 -7.19 24.59
N SER A 674 -13.56 -6.89 23.46
CA SER A 674 -15.01 -6.75 23.28
C SER A 674 -15.81 -7.93 23.84
N MET A 675 -15.29 -9.16 23.78
CA MET A 675 -15.99 -10.34 24.33
C MET A 675 -15.95 -10.37 25.86
N SER A 676 -14.88 -9.86 26.47
CA SER A 676 -14.82 -9.65 27.92
C SER A 676 -15.83 -8.61 28.40
N MET A 677 -15.98 -7.51 27.65
CA MET A 677 -16.98 -6.48 27.94
C MET A 677 -18.41 -7.02 27.74
N LEU A 678 -18.67 -7.81 26.68
CA LEU A 678 -19.96 -8.47 26.46
C LEU A 678 -20.32 -9.44 27.60
N ALA A 679 -19.35 -10.22 28.08
CA ALA A 679 -19.55 -11.10 29.23
C ALA A 679 -19.88 -10.31 30.51
N GLU A 680 -19.23 -9.16 30.74
CA GLU A 680 -19.53 -8.29 31.87
C GLU A 680 -20.95 -7.70 31.78
N ILE A 681 -21.38 -7.26 30.59
CA ILE A 681 -22.76 -6.81 30.35
C ILE A 681 -23.75 -7.92 30.70
N TRP A 682 -23.54 -9.13 30.17
CA TRP A 682 -24.40 -10.28 30.45
C TRP A 682 -24.42 -10.65 31.92
N PHE A 683 -23.28 -10.57 32.61
CA PHE A 683 -23.19 -10.80 34.04
C PHE A 683 -24.07 -9.79 34.81
N HIS A 684 -23.96 -8.49 34.51
CA HIS A 684 -24.76 -7.45 35.15
C HIS A 684 -26.26 -7.56 34.85
N GLN A 685 -26.62 -8.10 33.68
CA GLN A 685 -28.02 -8.39 33.31
C GLN A 685 -28.55 -9.70 33.93
N GLY A 686 -27.76 -10.43 34.71
CA GLY A 686 -28.14 -11.71 35.30
C GLY A 686 -28.10 -12.90 34.34
N LYS A 687 -27.54 -12.74 33.14
CA LYS A 687 -27.27 -13.81 32.15
C LYS A 687 -25.96 -14.54 32.49
N ILE A 688 -25.82 -14.99 33.73
CA ILE A 688 -24.57 -15.53 34.33
C ILE A 688 -23.97 -16.68 33.50
N ASP A 689 -24.79 -17.64 33.09
CA ASP A 689 -24.33 -18.82 32.34
C ASP A 689 -23.78 -18.45 30.95
N LYS A 690 -24.34 -17.42 30.29
CA LYS A 690 -23.87 -16.95 28.99
C LYS A 690 -22.52 -16.26 29.11
N ALA A 691 -22.37 -15.37 30.10
CA ALA A 691 -21.12 -14.70 30.38
C ALA A 691 -19.99 -15.70 30.68
N GLN A 692 -20.28 -16.69 31.52
CA GLN A 692 -19.33 -17.75 31.86
C GLN A 692 -18.92 -18.58 30.63
N SER A 693 -19.91 -19.01 29.83
CA SER A 693 -19.66 -19.84 28.65
C SER A 693 -18.85 -19.10 27.58
N LEU A 694 -19.14 -17.81 27.34
CA LEU A 694 -18.42 -17.00 26.36
C LEU A 694 -16.93 -16.90 26.69
N LEU A 695 -16.58 -16.58 27.93
CA LEU A 695 -15.18 -16.43 28.33
C LEU A 695 -14.41 -17.77 28.28
N ILE A 696 -15.05 -18.86 28.70
CA ILE A 696 -14.46 -20.21 28.60
C ILE A 696 -14.18 -20.57 27.13
N ASP A 697 -15.15 -20.30 26.24
CA ASP A 697 -14.99 -20.55 24.81
C ASP A 697 -13.84 -19.72 24.22
N CYS A 698 -13.76 -18.42 24.56
CA CYS A 698 -12.69 -17.57 24.06
C CYS A 698 -11.30 -18.08 24.49
N GLN A 699 -11.16 -18.44 25.76
CA GLN A 699 -9.92 -19.00 26.30
C GLN A 699 -9.54 -20.34 25.68
N ALA A 700 -10.52 -21.22 25.43
CA ALA A 700 -10.27 -22.51 24.80
C ALA A 700 -9.75 -22.36 23.37
N LYS A 701 -10.32 -21.42 22.59
CA LYS A 701 -9.87 -21.10 21.23
C LYS A 701 -8.48 -20.48 21.19
N LEU A 702 -8.17 -19.52 22.07
CA LEU A 702 -6.81 -18.97 22.19
C LEU A 702 -5.77 -20.03 22.57
N MET A 703 -6.12 -20.97 23.46
CA MET A 703 -5.22 -22.09 23.79
C MET A 703 -4.95 -23.01 22.60
N GLN A 704 -5.87 -23.11 21.65
CA GLN A 704 -5.64 -23.85 20.40
C GLN A 704 -4.67 -23.08 19.51
N GLU A 705 -4.90 -21.79 19.31
CA GLU A 705 -4.03 -20.90 18.52
C GLU A 705 -2.59 -20.88 19.05
N ILE A 706 -2.40 -20.80 20.37
CA ILE A 706 -1.06 -20.84 20.99
C ILE A 706 -0.33 -22.16 20.68
N LYS A 707 -1.05 -23.28 20.63
CA LYS A 707 -0.46 -24.59 20.31
C LYS A 707 -0.12 -24.73 18.82
N GLU A 708 -0.91 -24.11 17.96
CA GLU A 708 -0.77 -24.19 16.50
C GLU A 708 0.21 -23.15 15.95
N SER A 709 0.44 -22.06 16.69
CA SER A 709 1.36 -20.97 16.34
C SER A 709 2.81 -21.47 16.24
N LYS A 710 3.41 -21.24 15.08
CA LYS A 710 4.82 -21.57 14.82
C LYS A 710 5.79 -20.52 15.37
N TYR A 711 5.34 -19.27 15.50
CA TYR A 711 6.16 -18.12 15.89
C TYR A 711 6.00 -17.80 17.39
N ASN A 712 7.09 -17.38 18.02
CA ASN A 712 7.06 -16.98 19.44
C ASN A 712 6.27 -15.70 19.68
N SER A 713 6.32 -14.76 18.73
CA SER A 713 5.55 -13.51 18.74
C SER A 713 4.06 -13.78 18.86
N ASP A 714 3.53 -14.67 18.02
CA ASP A 714 2.11 -14.96 17.94
C ASP A 714 1.63 -15.68 19.20
N ARG A 715 2.45 -16.62 19.71
CA ARG A 715 2.20 -17.26 21.00
C ARG A 715 2.13 -16.26 22.15
N ALA A 716 3.05 -15.29 22.19
CA ALA A 716 3.04 -14.25 23.21
C ALA A 716 1.81 -13.35 23.10
N MET A 717 1.45 -12.92 21.89
CA MET A 717 0.26 -12.11 21.63
C MET A 717 -1.03 -12.85 22.06
N HIS A 718 -1.21 -14.10 21.64
CA HIS A 718 -2.37 -14.90 22.02
C HIS A 718 -2.40 -15.20 23.53
N ALA A 719 -1.23 -15.37 24.17
CA ALA A 719 -1.14 -15.55 25.62
C ALA A 719 -1.58 -14.29 26.39
N GLU A 720 -1.27 -13.09 25.89
CA GLU A 720 -1.74 -11.83 26.48
C GLU A 720 -3.27 -11.72 26.39
N GLN A 721 -3.86 -11.98 25.23
CA GLN A 721 -5.31 -12.02 25.03
C GLN A 721 -5.98 -13.04 25.96
N PHE A 722 -5.35 -14.22 26.13
CA PHE A 722 -5.83 -15.26 27.03
C PHE A 722 -5.85 -14.77 28.49
N GLN A 723 -4.78 -14.11 28.93
CA GLN A 723 -4.66 -13.55 30.27
C GLN A 723 -5.69 -12.44 30.52
N HIS A 724 -5.99 -11.62 29.52
CA HIS A 724 -7.06 -10.62 29.59
C HIS A 724 -8.41 -11.28 29.88
N HIS A 725 -8.80 -12.28 29.08
CA HIS A 725 -10.06 -13.01 29.30
C HIS A 725 -10.09 -13.75 30.64
N GLN A 726 -8.97 -14.35 31.05
CA GLN A 726 -8.85 -15.04 32.34
C GLN A 726 -9.02 -14.09 33.52
N THR A 727 -8.43 -12.90 33.44
CA THR A 727 -8.54 -11.85 34.45
C THR A 727 -10.00 -11.42 34.59
N THR A 728 -10.68 -11.18 33.48
CA THR A 728 -12.12 -10.86 33.49
C THR A 728 -12.95 -12.00 34.05
N PHE A 729 -12.67 -13.25 33.65
CA PHE A 729 -13.38 -14.43 34.15
C PHE A 729 -13.26 -14.56 35.67
N LEU A 730 -12.06 -14.47 36.23
CA LEU A 730 -11.84 -14.62 37.67
C LEU A 730 -12.42 -13.45 38.46
N ARG A 731 -12.47 -12.24 37.89
CA ARG A 731 -13.15 -11.08 38.48
C ARG A 731 -14.66 -11.30 38.59
N LEU A 732 -15.29 -11.80 37.53
CA LEU A 732 -16.74 -12.06 37.50
C LEU A 732 -17.13 -13.35 38.25
N PHE A 733 -16.25 -14.34 38.27
CA PHE A 733 -16.46 -15.67 38.87
C PHE A 733 -15.29 -16.06 39.79
N PRO A 734 -15.19 -15.50 41.02
CA PRO A 734 -14.04 -15.75 41.91
C PRO A 734 -13.79 -17.23 42.24
N GLU A 735 -14.85 -18.03 42.35
CA GLU A 735 -14.78 -19.48 42.59
C GLU A 735 -14.59 -20.31 41.30
N GLY A 736 -14.50 -19.63 40.15
CA GLY A 736 -14.46 -20.22 38.81
C GLY A 736 -13.12 -20.88 38.44
N LYS A 737 -12.06 -20.73 39.24
CA LYS A 737 -10.75 -21.35 38.96
C LYS A 737 -10.85 -22.87 38.79
N ASN A 738 -11.63 -23.52 39.66
CA ASN A 738 -11.88 -24.96 39.57
C ASN A 738 -12.65 -25.35 38.30
N LEU A 739 -13.47 -24.44 37.75
CA LEU A 739 -14.21 -24.68 36.52
C LEU A 739 -13.30 -24.62 35.30
N LEU A 740 -12.39 -23.64 35.22
CA LEU A 740 -11.39 -23.57 34.13
C LEU A 740 -10.55 -24.84 34.07
N VAL A 741 -10.06 -25.32 35.22
CA VAL A 741 -9.31 -26.57 35.31
C VAL A 741 -10.14 -27.77 34.83
N LYS A 742 -11.44 -27.84 35.18
CA LYS A 742 -12.35 -28.90 34.70
C LYS A 742 -12.57 -28.86 33.19
N GLN A 743 -12.49 -27.68 32.58
CA GLN A 743 -12.60 -27.50 31.13
C GLN A 743 -11.25 -27.67 30.40
N GLY A 744 -10.17 -28.00 31.12
CA GLY A 744 -8.84 -28.18 30.53
C GLY A 744 -8.14 -26.88 30.16
N ILE A 745 -8.61 -25.74 30.70
CA ILE A 745 -8.00 -24.42 30.50
C ILE A 745 -6.95 -24.21 31.59
N PRO A 746 -5.66 -24.07 31.26
CA PRO A 746 -4.58 -23.94 32.24
C PRO A 746 -4.57 -22.56 32.89
N GLU A 747 -3.83 -22.42 34.00
CA GLU A 747 -3.60 -21.13 34.64
C GLU A 747 -2.62 -20.27 33.81
N ASN A 748 -1.56 -20.87 33.27
CA ASN A 748 -0.60 -20.22 32.37
C ASN A 748 -0.71 -20.85 30.96
N PRO A 749 -0.90 -20.04 29.90
CA PRO A 749 -1.04 -20.55 28.54
C PRO A 749 0.27 -20.92 27.81
N LEU A 750 1.44 -20.50 28.31
CA LEU A 750 2.77 -20.76 27.71
C LEU A 750 3.57 -21.87 28.39
#